data_AF-A0A4U7KNQ0-F1
#
_entry.id   AF-A0A4U7KNQ0-F1
#
_cell.length_a   1.000
_cell.length_b   1.000
_cell.length_c   1.000
_cell.angle_alpha   90.00
_cell.angle_beta   90.00
_cell.angle_gamma   90.00
#
_symmetry.space_group_name_H-M   'P 1'
#
loop_
_entity.id
_entity.type
_entity.pdbx_description
1 polymer ?
#
loop_
_entity_poly.entity_id
_entity_poly.type
_entity_poly.pdbx_seq_one_letter_code
_entity_poly.pdbx_strand_id
1 'polypeptide(L)'
;MNFYPAPPEHIAEIFCTIPESLRCTGQQTDWRGGSNPASLSIFLEGPTTDAQGNLYIVDVPFGRILKIDSITKRIDVEAQWDGEPNGLAITHDGYMLVTDYKRGLLLFDPKTKQVLPYLPRRNLECWKGINDLVVDSKGCVYFTDQGQTGMSDPTGAAYRLHPDGKLDCLLDNGVSPNGIVLSPDEKWLYVAMTRSNAVWRMPVHPDGTTTKANLFFQSFGNSGPDGLTIDAEGNLFICHPSLATVFVVDKHGLPVCRIKGRGSGLVTNIIFGGPKNDILFFTDSLNGHVFSYQWHCPGGTPTRASRATTTPFKDAGLSELSVDQPARRAEIKVPHAQPMNRDLTSPKTSFVPQSATQTNGHAANGTTANGHVNGHSNGLANGFAKGKLPYKVYAPDNFHPGGIERARELFETVVAMGDDGVHDWPQHADGLMSRAIPITGDQIRSASKLRAISKQGVGVDTLDIDAAKECGITVVNTPGINASAVAELVYGMVISLKRRITEADRRMRSGEQLIATKCMGSGLSGKTVGIVGMGNIGKATARLFLLASDCQLIAYDPFAPKDAWADLKHTRVADLNDMLADVDVLSLHLPLTPKTRGLISKAEIEQMRTGAVIVNGSRGGIVDEADLFDALKSGRIAGAALDALEHEPASKDQYGETLYTLPNVVLTPHLGAATSEVQELSARAVAEQLALVLSGAPESQFSRIV
;
A
#
# COMPACT_ATOMS: atom_id res chain seq x y z
N MET A 1 -12.58 18.39 -17.24
CA MET A 1 -12.48 18.26 -18.71
C MET A 1 -11.47 19.28 -19.19
N ASN A 2 -10.36 18.83 -19.77
CA ASN A 2 -9.38 19.75 -20.37
C ASN A 2 -9.93 20.22 -21.73
N PHE A 3 -10.03 21.53 -21.91
CA PHE A 3 -10.60 22.17 -23.11
C PHE A 3 -9.59 22.21 -24.27
N TYR A 4 -9.08 21.05 -24.70
CA TYR A 4 -8.31 20.96 -25.94
C TYR A 4 -9.25 20.76 -27.13
N PRO A 5 -8.94 21.34 -28.31
CA PRO A 5 -9.65 20.99 -29.53
C PRO A 5 -9.57 19.48 -29.77
N ALA A 6 -10.58 18.92 -30.43
CA ALA A 6 -10.56 17.52 -30.80
C ALA A 6 -9.29 17.24 -31.61
N PRO A 7 -8.42 16.31 -31.16
CA PRO A 7 -7.18 16.03 -31.85
C PRO A 7 -7.49 15.44 -33.25
N PRO A 8 -6.64 15.71 -34.25
CA PRO A 8 -6.84 15.23 -35.61
C PRO A 8 -6.98 13.70 -35.65
N GLU A 9 -7.78 13.21 -36.59
CA GLU A 9 -8.06 11.79 -36.77
C GLU A 9 -7.19 11.21 -37.90
N HIS A 10 -6.52 10.11 -37.61
CA HIS A 10 -5.72 9.32 -38.55
C HIS A 10 -6.40 7.96 -38.76
N ILE A 11 -6.40 7.47 -40.00
CA ILE A 11 -7.03 6.19 -40.34
C ILE A 11 -5.95 5.14 -40.58
N ALA A 12 -6.04 4.04 -39.84
CA ALA A 12 -5.22 2.84 -40.00
C ALA A 12 -5.89 1.84 -40.95
N GLU A 13 -5.06 1.16 -41.73
CA GLU A 13 -5.52 0.13 -42.67
C GLU A 13 -5.57 -1.23 -41.98
N ILE A 14 -6.39 -2.15 -42.50
CA ILE A 14 -6.40 -3.54 -42.05
C ILE A 14 -5.13 -4.22 -42.56
N PHE A 15 -4.30 -4.69 -41.64
CA PHE A 15 -3.10 -5.47 -41.94
C PHE A 15 -3.45 -6.91 -42.31
N CYS A 16 -4.31 -7.53 -41.51
CA CYS A 16 -4.90 -8.84 -41.78
C CYS A 16 -6.21 -9.03 -41.00
N THR A 17 -6.99 -10.02 -41.44
CA THR A 17 -8.19 -10.48 -40.75
C THR A 17 -8.04 -11.96 -40.47
N ILE A 18 -8.40 -12.40 -39.25
CA ILE A 18 -8.40 -13.82 -38.93
C ILE A 18 -9.43 -14.53 -39.81
N PRO A 19 -9.01 -15.53 -40.62
CA PRO A 19 -9.90 -16.21 -41.54
C PRO A 19 -10.95 -17.01 -40.79
N GLU A 20 -12.11 -17.22 -41.41
CA GLU A 20 -13.22 -18.00 -40.83
C GLU A 20 -12.78 -19.40 -40.40
N SER A 21 -11.84 -20.02 -41.14
CA SER A 21 -11.31 -21.34 -40.82
C SER A 21 -10.55 -21.42 -39.49
N LEU A 22 -10.13 -20.28 -38.93
CA LEU A 22 -9.47 -20.20 -37.62
C LEU A 22 -10.39 -19.67 -36.51
N ARG A 23 -11.62 -19.28 -36.84
CA ARG A 23 -12.62 -18.84 -35.87
C ARG A 23 -13.23 -20.04 -35.17
N CYS A 24 -13.39 -19.93 -33.86
CA CYS A 24 -13.94 -20.98 -33.01
C CYS A 24 -15.47 -20.84 -32.86
N THR A 25 -16.17 -20.53 -33.95
CA THR A 25 -17.61 -20.31 -33.97
C THR A 25 -18.35 -21.52 -33.40
N GLY A 26 -19.14 -21.30 -32.35
CA GLY A 26 -19.93 -22.34 -31.68
C GLY A 26 -19.14 -23.22 -30.69
N GLN A 27 -17.82 -23.01 -30.53
CA GLN A 27 -17.05 -23.68 -29.48
C GLN A 27 -17.36 -23.04 -28.13
N GLN A 28 -17.46 -23.87 -27.09
CA GLN A 28 -17.66 -23.39 -25.72
C GLN A 28 -16.35 -22.99 -25.07
N THR A 29 -16.41 -21.99 -24.20
CA THR A 29 -15.30 -21.51 -23.39
C THR A 29 -15.80 -21.16 -21.98
N ASP A 30 -14.93 -21.36 -20.99
CA ASP A 30 -15.15 -20.95 -19.60
C ASP A 30 -14.96 -19.44 -19.40
N TRP A 31 -14.43 -18.73 -20.40
CA TRP A 31 -14.26 -17.30 -20.37
C TRP A 31 -15.62 -16.58 -20.43
N ARG A 32 -16.09 -16.07 -19.28
CA ARG A 32 -17.41 -15.41 -19.11
C ARG A 32 -17.35 -13.88 -18.97
N GLY A 33 -16.20 -13.26 -19.20
CA GLY A 33 -15.99 -11.82 -18.98
C GLY A 33 -16.85 -10.91 -19.88
N GLY A 34 -17.44 -9.85 -19.30
CA GLY A 34 -17.83 -8.65 -20.05
C GLY A 34 -19.29 -8.55 -20.51
N SER A 35 -19.72 -9.25 -21.57
CA SER A 35 -21.15 -9.41 -21.97
C SER A 35 -21.31 -10.40 -23.15
N ASN A 36 -22.23 -11.36 -22.97
CA ASN A 36 -22.85 -12.28 -23.95
C ASN A 36 -22.00 -13.46 -24.55
N PRO A 37 -22.05 -14.67 -23.95
CA PRO A 37 -21.27 -15.85 -24.37
C PRO A 37 -21.78 -16.59 -25.63
N ALA A 38 -22.92 -16.22 -26.22
CA ALA A 38 -23.57 -17.07 -27.21
C ALA A 38 -22.98 -16.99 -28.64
N SER A 39 -22.16 -15.99 -28.94
CA SER A 39 -21.66 -15.72 -30.30
C SER A 39 -20.16 -15.39 -30.40
N LEU A 40 -19.38 -15.67 -29.35
CA LEU A 40 -17.94 -15.36 -29.36
C LEU A 40 -17.19 -16.41 -30.19
N SER A 41 -16.51 -15.96 -31.26
CA SER A 41 -15.71 -16.83 -32.13
C SER A 41 -14.21 -16.57 -32.03
N ILE A 42 -13.83 -15.41 -31.47
CA ILE A 42 -12.45 -14.93 -31.30
C ILE A 42 -12.44 -13.74 -30.35
N PHE A 43 -11.34 -13.55 -29.62
CA PHE A 43 -11.07 -12.30 -28.92
C PHE A 43 -9.55 -12.04 -28.91
N LEU A 44 -9.09 -11.13 -29.76
CA LEU A 44 -7.65 -10.83 -29.92
C LEU A 44 -7.10 -9.89 -28.86
N GLU A 45 -5.97 -10.24 -28.28
CA GLU A 45 -5.21 -9.43 -27.33
C GLU A 45 -3.69 -9.57 -27.54
N GLY A 46 -2.91 -8.82 -26.76
CA GLY A 46 -1.48 -9.03 -26.53
C GLY A 46 -0.61 -9.16 -27.79
N PRO A 47 -0.65 -8.21 -28.74
CA PRO A 47 0.23 -8.26 -29.89
C PRO A 47 1.69 -8.05 -29.49
N THR A 48 2.60 -8.85 -30.05
CA THR A 48 4.05 -8.64 -29.96
C THR A 48 4.73 -9.04 -31.26
N THR A 49 5.95 -8.57 -31.52
CA THR A 49 6.67 -8.87 -32.76
C THR A 49 8.04 -9.49 -32.51
N ASP A 50 8.40 -10.48 -33.33
CA ASP A 50 9.74 -11.07 -33.31
C ASP A 50 10.76 -10.21 -34.10
N ALA A 51 12.04 -10.61 -34.05
CA ALA A 51 13.12 -9.95 -34.77
C ALA A 51 13.02 -10.09 -36.30
N GLN A 52 12.18 -10.99 -36.81
CA GLN A 52 11.89 -11.15 -38.24
C GLN A 52 10.67 -10.29 -38.66
N GLY A 53 10.07 -9.58 -37.71
CA GLY A 53 8.89 -8.75 -37.91
C GLY A 53 7.58 -9.52 -37.96
N ASN A 54 7.58 -10.83 -37.70
CA ASN A 54 6.33 -11.59 -37.57
C ASN A 54 5.58 -11.11 -36.34
N LEU A 55 4.25 -11.08 -36.46
CA LEU A 55 3.37 -10.65 -35.39
C LEU A 55 2.82 -11.89 -34.68
N TYR A 56 2.83 -11.86 -33.36
CA TYR A 56 2.21 -12.84 -32.48
C TYR A 56 1.09 -12.15 -31.73
N ILE A 57 -0.05 -12.79 -31.63
CA ILE A 57 -1.24 -12.29 -30.91
C ILE A 57 -1.87 -13.45 -30.17
N VAL A 58 -2.60 -13.16 -29.10
CA VAL A 58 -3.32 -14.20 -28.37
C VAL A 58 -4.81 -14.16 -28.70
N ASP A 59 -5.44 -15.32 -28.60
CA ASP A 59 -6.88 -15.48 -28.66
C ASP A 59 -7.36 -15.97 -27.28
N VAL A 60 -7.77 -15.01 -26.46
CA VAL A 60 -8.03 -15.18 -25.02
C VAL A 60 -8.96 -16.35 -24.71
N PRO A 61 -10.17 -16.45 -25.30
CA PRO A 61 -11.18 -17.38 -24.83
C PRO A 61 -10.87 -18.82 -25.21
N PHE A 62 -9.97 -19.03 -26.18
CA PHE A 62 -9.65 -20.34 -26.73
C PHE A 62 -8.21 -20.80 -26.42
N GLY A 63 -7.48 -20.03 -25.61
CA GLY A 63 -6.18 -20.43 -25.09
C GLY A 63 -5.12 -20.58 -26.17
N ARG A 64 -5.05 -19.65 -27.14
CA ARG A 64 -4.16 -19.79 -28.31
C ARG A 64 -3.19 -18.63 -28.49
N ILE A 65 -2.02 -18.93 -29.05
CA ILE A 65 -1.13 -17.95 -29.69
C ILE A 65 -1.26 -18.13 -31.20
N LEU A 66 -1.55 -17.06 -31.92
CA LEU A 66 -1.57 -17.01 -33.37
C LEU A 66 -0.32 -16.27 -33.86
N LYS A 67 0.38 -16.86 -34.82
CA LYS A 67 1.50 -16.23 -35.52
C LYS A 67 1.04 -15.76 -36.89
N ILE A 68 1.36 -14.51 -37.22
CA ILE A 68 1.08 -13.88 -38.51
C ILE A 68 2.42 -13.56 -39.19
N ASP A 69 2.65 -14.22 -40.31
CA ASP A 69 3.85 -13.98 -41.13
C ASP A 69 3.82 -12.56 -41.71
N SER A 70 4.90 -11.82 -41.50
CA SER A 70 4.96 -10.39 -41.80
C SER A 70 4.87 -10.06 -43.30
N ILE A 71 5.20 -11.02 -44.17
CA ILE A 71 5.26 -10.85 -45.62
C ILE A 71 4.01 -11.44 -46.27
N THR A 72 3.79 -12.74 -46.05
CA THR A 72 2.72 -13.53 -46.68
C THR A 72 1.36 -13.32 -46.03
N LYS A 73 1.31 -12.76 -44.82
CA LYS A 73 0.11 -12.62 -43.98
C LYS A 73 -0.55 -13.96 -43.63
N ARG A 74 0.16 -15.08 -43.82
CA ARG A 74 -0.32 -16.40 -43.39
C ARG A 74 -0.44 -16.41 -41.86
N ILE A 75 -1.54 -16.98 -41.37
CA ILE A 75 -1.87 -17.06 -39.96
C ILE A 75 -1.85 -18.52 -39.53
N ASP A 76 -1.03 -18.84 -38.53
CA ASP A 76 -0.87 -20.17 -37.97
C ASP A 76 -1.20 -20.17 -36.47
N VAL A 77 -1.84 -21.23 -35.98
CA VAL A 77 -1.95 -21.48 -34.52
C VAL A 77 -0.61 -22.04 -34.08
N GLU A 78 0.16 -21.23 -33.34
CA GLU A 78 1.50 -21.59 -32.92
C GLU A 78 1.50 -22.41 -31.63
N ALA A 79 0.56 -22.13 -30.72
CA ALA A 79 0.32 -22.91 -29.52
C ALA A 79 -1.16 -22.85 -29.12
N GLN A 80 -1.64 -23.92 -28.45
CA GLN A 80 -2.96 -23.97 -27.84
C GLN A 80 -2.93 -24.77 -26.54
N TRP A 81 -3.56 -24.26 -25.48
CA TRP A 81 -3.63 -24.89 -24.17
C TRP A 81 -4.93 -24.53 -23.43
N ASP A 82 -5.15 -25.16 -22.28
CA ASP A 82 -6.24 -24.79 -21.36
C ASP A 82 -5.84 -23.57 -20.51
N GLY A 83 -6.03 -22.39 -21.07
CA GLY A 83 -5.70 -21.12 -20.44
C GLY A 83 -6.43 -19.94 -21.09
N GLU A 84 -6.17 -18.76 -20.54
CA GLU A 84 -6.82 -17.50 -20.94
C GLU A 84 -5.73 -16.43 -21.18
N PRO A 85 -4.89 -16.60 -22.22
CA PRO A 85 -3.78 -15.69 -22.51
C PRO A 85 -4.28 -14.29 -22.84
N ASN A 86 -3.59 -13.27 -22.38
CA ASN A 86 -4.00 -11.88 -22.54
C ASN A 86 -2.89 -11.01 -23.15
N GLY A 87 -1.75 -10.88 -22.50
CA GLY A 87 -0.59 -10.09 -22.95
C GLY A 87 0.58 -10.95 -23.41
N LEU A 88 1.40 -10.40 -24.32
CA LEU A 88 2.66 -11.00 -24.76
C LEU A 88 3.80 -9.98 -24.74
N ALA A 89 4.95 -10.40 -24.22
CA ALA A 89 6.20 -9.65 -24.36
C ALA A 89 7.35 -10.58 -24.77
N ILE A 90 8.10 -10.18 -25.79
CA ILE A 90 9.29 -10.91 -26.22
C ILE A 90 10.47 -10.62 -25.28
N THR A 91 11.21 -11.66 -24.92
CA THR A 91 12.44 -11.56 -24.14
C THR A 91 13.66 -11.38 -25.05
N HIS A 92 14.80 -10.96 -24.49
CA HIS A 92 16.02 -10.73 -25.27
C HIS A 92 16.56 -11.99 -25.96
N ASP A 93 16.30 -13.18 -25.40
CA ASP A 93 16.70 -14.48 -25.92
C ASP A 93 15.66 -15.13 -26.85
N GLY A 94 14.57 -14.41 -27.16
CA GLY A 94 13.57 -14.80 -28.17
C GLY A 94 12.47 -15.72 -27.67
N TYR A 95 12.38 -15.96 -26.36
CA TYR A 95 11.16 -16.50 -25.75
C TYR A 95 10.09 -15.40 -25.67
N MET A 96 8.86 -15.78 -25.34
CA MET A 96 7.79 -14.83 -25.08
C MET A 96 7.19 -15.11 -23.71
N LEU A 97 7.09 -14.09 -22.88
CA LEU A 97 6.30 -14.15 -21.67
C LEU A 97 4.83 -13.94 -22.04
N VAL A 98 3.96 -14.74 -21.43
CA VAL A 98 2.51 -14.71 -21.66
C VAL A 98 1.82 -14.47 -20.33
N THR A 99 1.07 -13.38 -20.22
CA THR A 99 0.12 -13.22 -19.11
C THR A 99 -1.10 -14.09 -19.40
N ASP A 100 -1.49 -14.95 -18.46
CA ASP A 100 -2.65 -15.82 -18.59
C ASP A 100 -3.55 -15.67 -17.36
N TYR A 101 -4.82 -15.35 -17.59
CA TYR A 101 -5.80 -15.10 -16.54
C TYR A 101 -6.03 -16.31 -15.64
N LYS A 102 -5.94 -17.52 -16.21
CA LYS A 102 -6.21 -18.79 -15.55
C LYS A 102 -4.95 -19.41 -14.96
N ARG A 103 -3.79 -19.21 -15.59
CA ARG A 103 -2.54 -19.94 -15.27
C ARG A 103 -1.43 -19.07 -14.67
N GLY A 104 -1.63 -17.75 -14.54
CA GLY A 104 -0.58 -16.84 -14.12
C GLY A 104 0.44 -16.60 -15.23
N LEU A 105 1.67 -16.23 -14.89
CA LEU A 105 2.66 -15.85 -15.89
C LEU A 105 3.31 -17.11 -16.48
N LEU A 106 3.34 -17.20 -17.81
CA LEU A 106 3.87 -18.34 -18.57
C LEU A 106 5.04 -17.91 -19.46
N LEU A 107 5.81 -18.90 -19.90
CA LEU A 107 6.88 -18.77 -20.87
C LEU A 107 6.55 -19.60 -22.11
N PHE A 108 6.49 -18.96 -23.27
CA PHE A 108 6.32 -19.60 -24.56
C PHE A 108 7.66 -19.67 -25.29
N ASP A 109 7.98 -20.86 -25.80
CA ASP A 109 9.14 -21.13 -26.65
C ASP A 109 8.69 -21.26 -28.12
N PRO A 110 8.96 -20.27 -28.98
CA PRO A 110 8.56 -20.32 -30.38
C PRO A 110 9.21 -21.45 -31.19
N LYS A 111 10.35 -21.99 -30.75
CA LYS A 111 11.05 -23.06 -31.46
C LYS A 111 10.42 -24.42 -31.19
N THR A 112 10.11 -24.70 -29.93
CA THR A 112 9.52 -25.98 -29.50
C THR A 112 8.00 -25.95 -29.48
N LYS A 113 7.40 -24.76 -29.58
CA LYS A 113 5.97 -24.49 -29.45
C LYS A 113 5.40 -24.86 -28.07
N GLN A 114 6.25 -24.96 -27.06
CA GLN A 114 5.84 -25.29 -25.70
C GLN A 114 5.46 -24.03 -24.91
N VAL A 115 4.42 -24.16 -24.11
CA VAL A 115 4.00 -23.16 -23.12
C VAL A 115 4.25 -23.76 -21.74
N LEU A 116 5.08 -23.09 -20.95
CA LEU A 116 5.57 -23.56 -19.66
C LEU A 116 5.17 -22.58 -18.55
N PRO A 117 4.87 -23.05 -17.33
CA PRO A 117 4.71 -22.16 -16.19
C PRO A 117 5.97 -21.35 -15.92
N TYR A 118 5.83 -20.05 -15.64
CA TYR A 118 6.95 -19.18 -15.27
C TYR A 118 6.78 -18.61 -13.86
N LEU A 119 5.68 -17.90 -13.60
CA LEU A 119 5.26 -17.48 -12.26
C LEU A 119 3.75 -17.72 -12.07
N PRO A 120 3.33 -18.98 -11.84
CA PRO A 120 1.92 -19.33 -11.82
C PRO A 120 1.17 -18.80 -10.59
N ARG A 121 1.88 -18.55 -9.48
CA ARG A 121 1.33 -18.15 -8.18
C ARG A 121 2.31 -17.28 -7.40
N ARG A 122 1.79 -16.50 -6.44
CA ARG A 122 2.58 -15.72 -5.47
C ARG A 122 2.28 -16.23 -4.06
N ASN A 123 3.28 -16.72 -3.32
CA ASN A 123 3.10 -17.22 -1.95
C ASN A 123 1.94 -18.22 -1.79
N LEU A 124 1.79 -19.14 -2.77
CA LEU A 124 0.68 -20.10 -2.90
C LEU A 124 -0.69 -19.51 -3.29
N GLU A 125 -0.83 -18.19 -3.35
CA GLU A 125 -2.03 -17.50 -3.84
C GLU A 125 -2.07 -17.51 -5.38
N CYS A 126 -3.26 -17.69 -5.93
CA CYS A 126 -3.51 -17.42 -7.34
C CYS A 126 -3.54 -15.92 -7.60
N TRP A 127 -3.10 -15.52 -8.79
CA TRP A 127 -3.35 -14.18 -9.29
C TRP A 127 -4.85 -13.94 -9.44
N LYS A 128 -5.30 -12.69 -9.32
CA LYS A 128 -6.71 -12.37 -9.59
C LYS A 128 -7.03 -12.52 -11.08
N GLY A 129 -6.05 -12.24 -11.93
CA GLY A 129 -6.08 -12.41 -13.37
C GLY A 129 -5.12 -11.43 -14.00
N ILE A 130 -3.91 -11.92 -14.33
CA ILE A 130 -2.89 -11.07 -14.94
C ILE A 130 -3.26 -10.71 -16.37
N ASN A 131 -2.96 -9.48 -16.77
CA ASN A 131 -3.50 -8.90 -17.99
C ASN A 131 -2.42 -8.49 -18.98
N ASP A 132 -1.61 -7.47 -18.70
CA ASP A 132 -0.58 -7.01 -19.63
C ASP A 132 0.81 -6.98 -18.97
N LEU A 133 1.86 -6.91 -19.79
CA LEU A 133 3.24 -6.94 -19.34
C LEU A 133 4.23 -6.21 -20.25
N VAL A 134 5.34 -5.76 -19.67
CA VAL A 134 6.50 -5.18 -20.37
C VAL A 134 7.80 -5.63 -19.70
N VAL A 135 8.87 -5.77 -20.47
CA VAL A 135 10.20 -6.15 -19.97
C VAL A 135 11.15 -4.97 -20.08
N ASP A 136 11.87 -4.63 -19.01
CA ASP A 136 12.88 -3.55 -19.06
C ASP A 136 14.24 -4.02 -19.61
N SER A 137 15.15 -3.07 -19.78
CA SER A 137 16.50 -3.26 -20.29
C SER A 137 17.37 -4.16 -19.40
N LYS A 138 16.98 -4.34 -18.13
CA LYS A 138 17.64 -5.21 -17.15
C LYS A 138 17.00 -6.60 -17.08
N GLY A 139 15.93 -6.84 -17.85
CA GLY A 139 15.19 -8.10 -17.87
C GLY A 139 14.15 -8.23 -16.76
N CYS A 140 13.83 -7.16 -16.02
CA CYS A 140 12.71 -7.20 -15.07
C CYS A 140 11.38 -7.18 -15.83
N VAL A 141 10.44 -7.99 -15.38
CA VAL A 141 9.10 -8.12 -15.96
C VAL A 141 8.12 -7.30 -15.13
N TYR A 142 7.52 -6.29 -15.73
CA TYR A 142 6.43 -5.50 -15.14
C TYR A 142 5.13 -6.06 -15.68
N PHE A 143 4.15 -6.33 -14.82
CA PHE A 143 2.87 -6.86 -15.25
C PHE A 143 1.72 -6.42 -14.35
N THR A 144 0.52 -6.41 -14.89
CA THR A 144 -0.70 -6.07 -14.15
C THR A 144 -1.47 -7.30 -13.72
N ASP A 145 -2.01 -7.26 -12.50
CA ASP A 145 -2.96 -8.22 -11.95
C ASP A 145 -4.33 -7.54 -11.84
N GLN A 146 -5.08 -7.63 -12.93
CA GLN A 146 -6.31 -6.87 -13.16
C GLN A 146 -7.48 -7.47 -12.37
N GLY A 147 -7.73 -8.77 -12.52
CA GLY A 147 -8.70 -9.50 -11.71
C GLY A 147 -10.16 -9.05 -11.75
N GLN A 148 -10.58 -8.35 -12.82
CA GLN A 148 -11.89 -7.68 -12.93
C GLN A 148 -12.19 -6.71 -11.78
N THR A 149 -11.15 -6.19 -11.14
CA THR A 149 -11.23 -5.12 -10.14
C THR A 149 -11.83 -3.87 -10.77
N GLY A 150 -12.26 -2.90 -9.97
CA GLY A 150 -13.04 -1.77 -10.46
C GLY A 150 -13.17 -0.62 -9.46
N MET A 151 -13.99 0.38 -9.77
CA MET A 151 -14.18 1.55 -8.89
C MET A 151 -14.74 1.15 -7.51
N SER A 152 -15.51 0.06 -7.45
CA SER A 152 -16.05 -0.51 -6.20
C SER A 152 -15.11 -1.51 -5.51
N ASP A 153 -14.06 -1.94 -6.20
CA ASP A 153 -13.05 -2.88 -5.70
C ASP A 153 -11.70 -2.48 -6.31
N PRO A 154 -11.01 -1.47 -5.76
CA PRO A 154 -9.77 -0.97 -6.34
C PRO A 154 -8.58 -1.86 -5.98
N THR A 155 -8.73 -3.17 -5.74
CA THR A 155 -7.63 -4.03 -5.26
C THR A 155 -6.78 -4.63 -6.38
N GLY A 156 -6.85 -4.08 -7.59
CA GLY A 156 -6.00 -4.49 -8.70
C GLY A 156 -4.57 -4.06 -8.44
N ALA A 157 -3.60 -4.80 -8.96
CA ALA A 157 -2.19 -4.53 -8.68
C ALA A 157 -1.32 -4.46 -9.94
N ALA A 158 -0.13 -3.88 -9.80
CA ALA A 158 0.95 -4.01 -10.77
C ALA A 158 2.22 -4.43 -10.02
N TYR A 159 2.96 -5.34 -10.63
CA TYR A 159 4.13 -5.97 -10.04
C TYR A 159 5.35 -5.77 -10.92
N ARG A 160 6.53 -5.93 -10.30
CA ARG A 160 7.81 -6.12 -10.97
C ARG A 160 8.46 -7.40 -10.48
N LEU A 161 8.73 -8.30 -11.40
CA LEU A 161 9.52 -9.52 -11.17
C LEU A 161 10.94 -9.29 -11.67
N HIS A 162 11.91 -9.45 -10.80
CA HIS A 162 13.33 -9.37 -11.12
C HIS A 162 13.83 -10.69 -11.74
N PRO A 163 14.92 -10.67 -12.53
CA PRO A 163 15.55 -11.88 -13.04
C PRO A 163 15.99 -12.88 -11.96
N ASP A 164 16.23 -12.42 -10.72
CA ASP A 164 16.59 -13.26 -9.57
C ASP A 164 15.38 -13.87 -8.84
N GLY A 165 14.16 -13.62 -9.33
CA GLY A 165 12.91 -14.11 -8.76
C GLY A 165 12.30 -13.20 -7.68
N LYS A 166 12.95 -12.09 -7.29
CA LYS A 166 12.33 -11.12 -6.37
C LYS A 166 11.08 -10.53 -7.02
N LEU A 167 9.98 -10.46 -6.28
CA LEU A 167 8.72 -9.87 -6.73
C LEU A 167 8.38 -8.65 -5.88
N ASP A 168 8.35 -7.47 -6.50
CA ASP A 168 7.90 -6.23 -5.87
C ASP A 168 6.46 -5.91 -6.26
N CYS A 169 5.64 -5.51 -5.29
CA CYS A 169 4.35 -4.87 -5.55
C CYS A 169 4.57 -3.37 -5.78
N LEU A 170 4.24 -2.87 -6.97
CA LEU A 170 4.45 -1.45 -7.32
C LEU A 170 3.22 -0.59 -7.02
N LEU A 171 2.03 -1.17 -7.15
CA LEU A 171 0.74 -0.61 -6.74
C LEU A 171 -0.22 -1.76 -6.41
N ASP A 172 -1.13 -1.55 -5.46
CA ASP A 172 -2.13 -2.52 -5.01
C ASP A 172 -3.55 -1.93 -4.90
N ASN A 173 -3.72 -0.70 -5.40
CA ASN A 173 -4.96 0.06 -5.36
C ASN A 173 -5.49 0.44 -6.76
N GLY A 174 -5.18 -0.39 -7.76
CA GLY A 174 -5.53 -0.19 -9.16
C GLY A 174 -7.01 -0.47 -9.45
N VAL A 175 -7.66 0.45 -10.15
CA VAL A 175 -9.05 0.33 -10.60
C VAL A 175 -9.09 -0.37 -11.97
N SER A 176 -8.93 -1.69 -11.96
CA SER A 176 -8.68 -2.51 -13.16
C SER A 176 -7.37 -2.12 -13.88
N PRO A 177 -6.20 -2.30 -13.25
CA PRO A 177 -4.92 -2.07 -13.91
C PRO A 177 -4.78 -3.03 -15.09
N ASN A 178 -4.50 -2.51 -16.27
CA ASN A 178 -4.56 -3.24 -17.51
C ASN A 178 -3.27 -3.04 -18.32
N GLY A 179 -3.29 -2.32 -19.44
CA GLY A 179 -2.08 -2.01 -20.20
C GLY A 179 -0.98 -1.36 -19.36
N ILE A 180 0.27 -1.75 -19.61
CA ILE A 180 1.45 -1.32 -18.85
C ILE A 180 2.64 -1.06 -19.77
N VAL A 181 3.30 0.10 -19.61
CA VAL A 181 4.48 0.43 -20.42
C VAL A 181 5.43 1.35 -19.66
N LEU A 182 6.73 1.23 -19.95
CA LEU A 182 7.77 2.11 -19.42
C LEU A 182 8.06 3.26 -20.39
N SER A 183 8.50 4.42 -19.89
CA SER A 183 9.10 5.45 -20.73
C SER A 183 10.38 4.95 -21.42
N PRO A 184 10.80 5.56 -22.54
CA PRO A 184 12.04 5.15 -23.23
C PRO A 184 13.29 5.19 -22.36
N ASP A 185 13.32 6.06 -21.35
CA ASP A 185 14.41 6.16 -20.37
C ASP A 185 14.19 5.31 -19.11
N GLU A 186 13.11 4.52 -19.07
CA GLU A 186 12.68 3.64 -17.98
C GLU A 186 12.48 4.33 -16.62
N LYS A 187 12.38 5.66 -16.61
CA LYS A 187 12.16 6.44 -15.37
C LYS A 187 10.69 6.60 -15.02
N TRP A 188 9.78 6.20 -15.90
CA TRP A 188 8.35 6.34 -15.69
C TRP A 188 7.62 5.07 -16.08
N LEU A 189 6.72 4.62 -15.22
CA LEU A 189 5.79 3.54 -15.46
C LEU A 189 4.40 4.12 -15.71
N TYR A 190 3.78 3.70 -16.81
CA TYR A 190 2.40 4.04 -17.17
C TYR A 190 1.53 2.80 -17.03
N VAL A 191 0.39 2.95 -16.36
CA VAL A 191 -0.58 1.86 -16.14
C VAL A 191 -1.97 2.36 -16.48
N ALA A 192 -2.64 1.68 -17.41
CA ALA A 192 -4.04 1.92 -17.76
C ALA A 192 -4.94 1.42 -16.62
N MET A 193 -5.86 2.28 -16.17
CA MET A 193 -6.86 2.01 -15.13
C MET A 193 -8.24 1.97 -15.77
N THR A 194 -8.57 0.84 -16.42
CA THR A 194 -9.68 0.69 -17.37
C THR A 194 -11.05 1.08 -16.82
N ARG A 195 -11.31 0.89 -15.53
CA ARG A 195 -12.64 1.20 -14.97
C ARG A 195 -12.81 2.66 -14.54
N SER A 196 -11.71 3.41 -14.50
CA SER A 196 -11.69 4.83 -14.18
C SER A 196 -11.48 5.73 -15.40
N ASN A 197 -11.37 5.15 -16.61
CA ASN A 197 -11.02 5.88 -17.83
C ASN A 197 -9.72 6.70 -17.70
N ALA A 198 -8.71 6.14 -17.03
CA ALA A 198 -7.46 6.85 -16.73
C ALA A 198 -6.21 6.06 -17.14
N VAL A 199 -5.12 6.77 -17.38
CA VAL A 199 -3.76 6.23 -17.30
C VAL A 199 -3.05 6.91 -16.14
N TRP A 200 -2.51 6.09 -15.24
CA TRP A 200 -1.66 6.56 -14.15
C TRP A 200 -0.21 6.52 -14.59
N ARG A 201 0.57 7.48 -14.10
CA ARG A 201 2.01 7.61 -14.32
C ARG A 201 2.73 7.67 -12.99
N MET A 202 3.81 6.92 -12.87
CA MET A 202 4.57 6.81 -11.64
C MET A 202 6.06 6.89 -11.97
N PRO A 203 6.87 7.70 -11.25
CA PRO A 203 8.33 7.60 -11.32
C PRO A 203 8.79 6.21 -10.89
N VAL A 204 9.74 5.65 -11.63
CA VAL A 204 10.50 4.46 -11.27
C VAL A 204 11.83 4.93 -10.70
N HIS A 205 12.07 4.64 -9.43
CA HIS A 205 13.27 5.07 -8.71
C HIS A 205 14.50 4.21 -9.08
N PRO A 206 15.72 4.56 -8.67
CA PRO A 206 16.90 3.72 -8.92
C PRO A 206 16.83 2.31 -8.30
N ASP A 207 16.14 2.17 -7.16
CA ASP A 207 15.80 0.86 -6.56
C ASP A 207 14.61 0.17 -7.28
N GLY A 208 14.00 0.89 -8.21
CA GLY A 208 12.81 0.63 -9.03
C GLY A 208 11.53 0.35 -8.26
N THR A 209 11.44 0.83 -7.02
CA THR A 209 10.16 1.15 -6.41
C THR A 209 9.49 2.31 -7.15
N THR A 210 8.19 2.50 -6.94
CA THR A 210 7.46 3.66 -7.45
C THR A 210 6.86 4.48 -6.31
N THR A 211 6.61 5.76 -6.55
CA THR A 211 5.92 6.66 -5.60
C THR A 211 5.10 7.66 -6.39
N LYS A 212 4.32 8.54 -5.74
CA LYS A 212 3.69 9.71 -6.39
C LYS A 212 2.91 9.34 -7.67
N ALA A 213 2.12 8.27 -7.62
CA ALA A 213 1.22 7.94 -8.71
C ALA A 213 0.31 9.12 -9.03
N ASN A 214 0.25 9.50 -10.30
CA ASN A 214 -0.52 10.64 -10.76
C ASN A 214 -1.38 10.26 -11.96
N LEU A 215 -2.54 10.90 -12.07
CA LEU A 215 -3.37 10.86 -13.26
C LEU A 215 -2.63 11.58 -14.40
N PHE A 216 -2.21 10.82 -15.42
CA PHE A 216 -1.50 11.37 -16.58
C PHE A 216 -2.44 11.66 -17.73
N PHE A 217 -3.38 10.75 -17.99
CA PHE A 217 -4.39 10.90 -19.02
C PHE A 217 -5.75 10.48 -18.47
N GLN A 218 -6.78 11.24 -18.80
CA GLN A 218 -8.17 10.95 -18.45
C GLN A 218 -9.01 10.98 -19.73
N SER A 219 -9.63 9.85 -20.07
CA SER A 219 -10.60 9.70 -21.15
C SER A 219 -12.02 9.58 -20.60
N PHE A 220 -12.92 9.17 -21.49
CA PHE A 220 -14.34 8.94 -21.25
C PHE A 220 -14.80 7.76 -22.10
N GLY A 221 -15.96 7.21 -21.79
CA GLY A 221 -16.53 6.06 -22.49
C GLY A 221 -16.95 4.97 -21.53
N ASN A 222 -17.47 3.88 -22.09
CA ASN A 222 -18.04 2.78 -21.31
C ASN A 222 -16.97 1.77 -20.86
N SER A 223 -15.80 1.76 -21.50
CA SER A 223 -14.65 0.91 -21.16
C SER A 223 -13.37 1.42 -21.82
N GLY A 224 -12.27 1.44 -21.07
CA GLY A 224 -10.93 1.86 -21.50
C GLY A 224 -10.30 2.80 -20.46
N PRO A 225 -9.03 3.21 -20.59
CA PRO A 225 -7.95 2.67 -21.41
C PRO A 225 -7.68 1.18 -21.24
N ASP A 226 -7.01 0.59 -22.22
CA ASP A 226 -6.66 -0.83 -22.27
C ASP A 226 -5.14 -0.95 -22.56
N GLY A 227 -4.70 -1.70 -23.56
CA GLY A 227 -3.29 -1.83 -23.94
C GLY A 227 -2.59 -0.51 -24.26
N LEU A 228 -1.31 -0.44 -23.89
CA LEU A 228 -0.46 0.75 -24.00
C LEU A 228 0.81 0.46 -24.81
N THR A 229 1.26 1.44 -25.59
CA THR A 229 2.64 1.45 -26.12
C THR A 229 3.21 2.86 -26.16
N ILE A 230 4.50 3.00 -26.43
CA ILE A 230 5.20 4.30 -26.42
C ILE A 230 6.18 4.37 -27.59
N ASP A 231 6.36 5.56 -28.16
CA ASP A 231 7.42 5.81 -29.15
C ASP A 231 8.71 6.34 -28.51
N ALA A 232 9.77 6.44 -29.31
CA ALA A 232 11.07 6.92 -28.87
C ALA A 232 11.08 8.41 -28.44
N GLU A 233 10.06 9.19 -28.83
CA GLU A 233 9.89 10.59 -28.42
C GLU A 233 9.14 10.72 -27.07
N GLY A 234 8.59 9.61 -26.58
CA GLY A 234 7.82 9.54 -25.34
C GLY A 234 6.32 9.80 -25.51
N ASN A 235 5.80 9.75 -26.73
CA ASN A 235 4.36 9.83 -26.97
C ASN A 235 3.71 8.49 -26.60
N LEU A 236 2.70 8.56 -25.74
CA LEU A 236 1.96 7.40 -25.25
C LEU A 236 0.75 7.12 -26.17
N PHE A 237 0.64 5.86 -26.57
CA PHE A 237 -0.44 5.33 -27.40
C PHE A 237 -1.36 4.48 -26.52
N ILE A 238 -2.65 4.83 -26.53
CA ILE A 238 -3.61 4.36 -25.53
C ILE A 238 -4.81 3.76 -26.26
N CYS A 239 -4.93 2.44 -26.28
CA CYS A 239 -6.13 1.78 -26.82
C CYS A 239 -7.35 2.11 -25.98
N HIS A 240 -8.48 2.35 -26.65
CA HIS A 240 -9.75 2.65 -26.01
C HIS A 240 -10.88 1.81 -26.63
N PRO A 241 -11.26 0.69 -25.98
CA PRO A 241 -12.21 -0.29 -26.51
C PRO A 241 -13.56 0.33 -26.89
N SER A 242 -14.18 1.07 -25.97
CA SER A 242 -15.53 1.60 -26.22
C SER A 242 -15.58 2.72 -27.26
N LEU A 243 -14.44 3.36 -27.54
CA LEU A 243 -14.34 4.46 -28.50
C LEU A 243 -13.73 4.02 -29.83
N ALA A 244 -13.33 2.74 -29.95
CA ALA A 244 -12.75 2.16 -31.15
C ALA A 244 -11.55 2.95 -31.70
N THR A 245 -10.68 3.44 -30.80
CA THR A 245 -9.58 4.32 -31.18
C THR A 245 -8.35 4.13 -30.30
N VAL A 246 -7.20 4.53 -30.82
CA VAL A 246 -5.97 4.74 -30.09
C VAL A 246 -5.82 6.25 -29.87
N PHE A 247 -5.80 6.71 -28.62
CA PHE A 247 -5.40 8.07 -28.32
C PHE A 247 -3.88 8.16 -28.33
N VAL A 248 -3.35 9.22 -28.94
CA VAL A 248 -1.92 9.55 -28.88
C VAL A 248 -1.78 10.83 -28.05
N VAL A 249 -1.01 10.74 -26.96
CA VAL A 249 -0.68 11.89 -26.12
C VAL A 249 0.82 12.05 -26.02
N ASP A 250 1.31 13.28 -26.00
CA ASP A 250 2.74 13.52 -25.87
C ASP A 250 3.26 13.22 -24.46
N LYS A 251 4.57 13.32 -24.26
CA LYS A 251 5.23 13.13 -22.96
C LYS A 251 4.74 14.08 -21.84
N HIS A 252 4.01 15.13 -22.18
CA HIS A 252 3.41 16.09 -21.26
C HIS A 252 1.91 15.82 -21.02
N GLY A 253 1.34 14.82 -21.68
CA GLY A 253 -0.08 14.45 -21.58
C GLY A 253 -0.98 15.28 -22.51
N LEU A 254 -0.41 16.00 -23.48
CA LEU A 254 -1.19 16.77 -24.46
C LEU A 254 -1.68 15.86 -25.60
N PRO A 255 -2.97 15.89 -25.97
CA PRO A 255 -3.47 15.13 -27.12
C PRO A 255 -2.79 15.54 -28.43
N VAL A 256 -2.24 14.57 -29.15
CA VAL A 256 -1.56 14.76 -30.45
C VAL A 256 -2.50 14.41 -31.59
N CYS A 257 -3.03 13.18 -31.60
CA CYS A 257 -3.97 12.68 -32.60
C CYS A 257 -4.81 11.52 -32.02
N ARG A 258 -5.77 11.05 -32.81
CA ARG A 258 -6.46 9.78 -32.58
C ARG A 258 -6.29 8.92 -33.81
N ILE A 259 -5.92 7.66 -33.63
CA ILE A 259 -5.79 6.69 -34.71
C ILE A 259 -6.99 5.75 -34.63
N LYS A 260 -7.68 5.53 -35.76
CA LYS A 260 -8.83 4.63 -35.85
C LYS A 260 -8.61 3.61 -36.93
N GLY A 261 -8.98 2.37 -36.63
CA GLY A 261 -9.07 1.33 -37.65
C GLY A 261 -10.18 1.66 -38.66
N ARG A 262 -9.97 1.30 -39.92
CA ARG A 262 -10.99 1.44 -40.96
C ARG A 262 -12.20 0.53 -40.66
N GLY A 263 -13.23 1.09 -40.05
CA GLY A 263 -14.46 0.36 -39.65
C GLY A 263 -14.87 0.67 -38.22
N SER A 264 -15.76 -0.15 -37.66
CA SER A 264 -16.14 -0.12 -36.24
C SER A 264 -15.65 -1.39 -35.56
N GLY A 265 -14.90 -1.25 -34.47
CA GLY A 265 -14.27 -2.37 -33.79
C GLY A 265 -14.05 -2.14 -32.31
N LEU A 266 -13.61 -3.18 -31.60
CA LEU A 266 -13.25 -3.11 -30.19
C LEU A 266 -11.72 -3.09 -30.08
N VAL A 267 -11.14 -1.89 -30.00
CA VAL A 267 -9.68 -1.67 -30.01
C VAL A 267 -9.12 -1.84 -28.61
N THR A 268 -8.35 -2.91 -28.37
CA THR A 268 -7.93 -3.26 -27.00
C THR A 268 -6.43 -3.23 -26.78
N ASN A 269 -5.60 -3.57 -27.75
CA ASN A 269 -4.17 -3.69 -27.50
C ASN A 269 -3.33 -3.26 -28.70
N ILE A 270 -2.07 -2.89 -28.45
CA ILE A 270 -1.22 -2.21 -29.43
C ILE A 270 0.26 -2.46 -29.16
N ILE A 271 1.03 -2.58 -30.24
CA ILE A 271 2.49 -2.66 -30.17
C ILE A 271 3.12 -2.00 -31.39
N PHE A 272 4.31 -1.42 -31.22
CA PHE A 272 5.16 -1.09 -32.37
C PHE A 272 5.76 -2.36 -32.99
N GLY A 273 6.14 -2.31 -34.25
CA GLY A 273 6.74 -3.43 -34.96
C GLY A 273 7.18 -3.07 -36.38
N GLY A 274 7.36 -4.10 -37.19
CA GLY A 274 7.92 -3.98 -38.53
C GLY A 274 9.45 -3.84 -38.53
N PRO A 275 10.10 -3.88 -39.71
CA PRO A 275 11.56 -3.95 -39.82
C PRO A 275 12.30 -2.78 -39.17
N LYS A 276 11.69 -1.60 -39.13
CA LYS A 276 12.23 -0.38 -38.51
C LYS A 276 11.63 -0.06 -37.15
N ASN A 277 10.75 -0.93 -36.64
CA ASN A 277 10.00 -0.71 -35.41
C ASN A 277 9.11 0.55 -35.43
N ASP A 278 8.67 1.01 -36.60
CA ASP A 278 7.94 2.27 -36.81
C ASP A 278 6.50 2.04 -37.30
N ILE A 279 6.01 0.81 -37.26
CA ILE A 279 4.62 0.46 -37.59
C ILE A 279 3.88 0.11 -36.31
N LEU A 280 2.76 0.76 -36.05
CA LEU A 280 1.82 0.37 -35.00
C LEU A 280 0.96 -0.78 -35.49
N PHE A 281 0.86 -1.85 -34.71
CA PHE A 281 -0.10 -2.93 -34.87
C PHE A 281 -1.06 -2.91 -33.69
N PHE A 282 -2.37 -2.87 -33.95
CA PHE A 282 -3.36 -2.90 -32.88
C PHE A 282 -4.56 -3.79 -33.23
N THR A 283 -5.15 -4.40 -32.20
CA THR A 283 -6.17 -5.44 -32.33
C THR A 283 -7.58 -4.86 -32.38
N ASP A 284 -8.43 -5.46 -33.20
CA ASP A 284 -9.89 -5.41 -33.08
C ASP A 284 -10.36 -6.76 -32.58
N SER A 285 -10.61 -6.87 -31.26
CA SER A 285 -10.69 -8.17 -30.60
C SER A 285 -11.85 -9.01 -31.11
N LEU A 286 -13.02 -8.39 -31.29
CA LEU A 286 -14.25 -9.09 -31.66
C LEU A 286 -14.32 -9.41 -33.15
N ASN A 287 -13.89 -8.45 -33.99
CA ASN A 287 -13.93 -8.66 -35.44
C ASN A 287 -12.69 -9.41 -35.95
N GLY A 288 -11.70 -9.69 -35.12
CA GLY A 288 -10.50 -10.42 -35.51
C GLY A 288 -9.68 -9.68 -36.57
N HIS A 289 -9.67 -8.34 -36.54
CA HIS A 289 -8.79 -7.55 -37.40
C HIS A 289 -7.52 -7.19 -36.63
N VAL A 290 -6.41 -7.12 -37.36
CA VAL A 290 -5.22 -6.41 -36.91
C VAL A 290 -5.08 -5.20 -37.82
N PHE A 291 -5.04 -4.01 -37.24
CA PHE A 291 -4.79 -2.78 -37.98
C PHE A 291 -3.30 -2.46 -37.99
N SER A 292 -2.85 -1.77 -39.04
CA SER A 292 -1.50 -1.22 -39.11
C SER A 292 -1.51 0.28 -39.43
N TYR A 293 -0.64 1.04 -38.77
CA TYR A 293 -0.44 2.46 -39.05
C TYR A 293 1.06 2.80 -39.02
N GLN A 294 1.57 3.43 -40.08
CA GLN A 294 2.96 3.88 -40.13
C GLN A 294 3.13 5.12 -39.26
N TRP A 295 4.03 5.07 -38.28
CA TRP A 295 4.42 6.19 -37.45
C TRP A 295 5.76 6.78 -37.92
N HIS A 296 6.04 8.04 -37.58
CA HIS A 296 7.24 8.74 -38.03
C HIS A 296 8.50 8.35 -37.25
N CYS A 297 8.36 7.83 -36.04
CA CYS A 297 9.47 7.42 -35.18
C CYS A 297 9.26 5.98 -34.65
N PRO A 298 10.34 5.29 -34.28
CA PRO A 298 10.24 3.92 -33.80
C PRO A 298 9.65 3.82 -32.39
N GLY A 299 9.18 2.63 -32.02
CA GLY A 299 8.77 2.30 -30.66
C GLY A 299 9.89 2.52 -29.64
N GLY A 300 9.54 3.04 -28.47
CA GLY A 300 10.45 3.42 -27.39
C GLY A 300 10.73 2.33 -26.37
N THR A 301 10.00 1.21 -26.40
CA THR A 301 10.21 0.09 -25.46
C THR A 301 11.55 -0.61 -25.75
N PRO A 302 12.48 -0.67 -24.77
CA PRO A 302 13.89 -1.00 -25.01
C PRO A 302 14.20 -2.47 -25.33
N THR A 303 13.30 -3.40 -25.04
CA THR A 303 13.50 -4.82 -25.30
C THR A 303 12.88 -5.25 -26.62
N ARG A 304 13.74 -5.41 -27.63
CA ARG A 304 13.47 -6.22 -28.83
C ARG A 304 14.78 -6.90 -29.21
N ALA A 305 14.75 -8.22 -29.32
CA ALA A 305 15.91 -9.10 -29.49
C ALA A 305 17.07 -8.44 -30.27
N SER A 306 18.04 -7.91 -29.53
CA SER A 306 19.34 -7.55 -30.09
C SER A 306 20.22 -8.79 -30.00
N ARG A 307 21.14 -8.99 -30.95
CA ARG A 307 22.07 -10.14 -31.01
C ARG A 307 23.11 -10.13 -29.86
N ALA A 308 22.69 -9.92 -28.62
CA ALA A 308 23.57 -9.83 -27.47
C ALA A 308 23.52 -11.13 -26.66
N THR A 309 24.71 -11.71 -26.51
CA THR A 309 25.01 -12.90 -25.72
C THR A 309 24.94 -12.61 -24.22
N THR A 310 23.79 -12.88 -23.61
CA THR A 310 23.65 -13.06 -22.16
C THR A 310 23.06 -14.42 -21.85
N THR A 311 23.32 -14.90 -20.65
CA THR A 311 22.89 -16.20 -20.11
C THR A 311 21.40 -16.46 -20.37
N PRO A 312 20.96 -17.66 -20.78
CA PRO A 312 19.57 -17.93 -21.12
C PRO A 312 18.63 -17.61 -19.95
N PHE A 313 17.44 -17.04 -20.24
CA PHE A 313 16.41 -16.76 -19.21
C PHE A 313 15.95 -18.05 -18.50
N LYS A 314 16.17 -19.21 -19.15
CA LYS A 314 15.93 -20.55 -18.62
C LYS A 314 16.90 -20.97 -17.51
N ASP A 315 18.09 -20.38 -17.47
CA ASP A 315 19.19 -20.74 -16.54
C ASP A 315 19.33 -19.77 -15.36
N ALA A 316 18.49 -18.73 -15.28
CA ALA A 316 18.36 -17.84 -14.12
C ALA A 316 17.58 -18.53 -12.99
N GLY A 317 18.17 -19.59 -12.42
CA GLY A 317 17.97 -20.03 -11.03
C GLY A 317 16.53 -20.14 -10.50
N LEU A 318 15.67 -20.96 -11.12
CA LEU A 318 14.49 -21.52 -10.46
C LEU A 318 14.45 -23.05 -10.66
N SER A 319 15.54 -23.72 -10.31
CA SER A 319 15.56 -25.18 -10.13
C SER A 319 15.34 -25.53 -8.65
N GLU A 320 14.36 -26.40 -8.40
CA GLU A 320 13.99 -27.04 -7.13
C GLU A 320 13.03 -26.28 -6.18
N LEU A 321 11.78 -26.14 -6.62
CA LEU A 321 10.64 -26.46 -5.74
C LEU A 321 10.14 -27.86 -6.11
N SER A 322 10.88 -28.88 -5.71
CA SER A 322 10.50 -30.27 -5.93
C SER A 322 9.29 -30.64 -5.06
N VAL A 323 8.22 -31.01 -5.75
CA VAL A 323 7.07 -31.73 -5.21
C VAL A 323 7.49 -33.19 -5.08
N ASP A 324 7.91 -33.62 -3.88
CA ASP A 324 7.70 -35.01 -3.41
C ASP A 324 8.30 -35.23 -2.01
N GLN A 325 7.45 -35.27 -0.99
CA GLN A 325 7.60 -36.21 0.14
C GLN A 325 6.20 -36.61 0.65
N PRO A 326 5.88 -37.92 0.75
CA PRO A 326 4.56 -38.38 1.17
C PRO A 326 4.35 -38.17 2.67
N ALA A 327 3.20 -37.60 3.01
CA ALA A 327 2.73 -37.40 4.37
C ALA A 327 2.71 -38.72 5.16
N ARG A 328 3.43 -38.77 6.29
CA ARG A 328 3.19 -39.78 7.33
C ARG A 328 1.86 -39.47 8.01
N ARG A 329 0.81 -40.20 7.64
CA ARG A 329 -0.42 -40.32 8.42
C ARG A 329 -0.13 -41.06 9.72
N ALA A 330 -0.29 -40.38 10.85
CA ALA A 330 -0.60 -41.04 12.12
C ALA A 330 -2.14 -41.09 12.24
N GLU A 331 -2.68 -42.30 12.28
CA GLU A 331 -4.10 -42.59 12.43
C GLU A 331 -4.63 -42.11 13.79
N ILE A 332 -5.67 -41.28 13.79
CA ILE A 332 -6.53 -41.06 14.95
C ILE A 332 -7.91 -41.62 14.59
N LYS A 333 -8.30 -42.69 15.29
CA LYS A 333 -9.63 -43.30 15.21
C LYS A 333 -10.69 -42.34 15.77
N VAL A 334 -11.71 -42.03 14.98
CA VAL A 334 -12.93 -41.35 15.42
C VAL A 334 -14.06 -42.39 15.49
N PRO A 335 -14.81 -42.50 16.60
CA PRO A 335 -15.96 -43.40 16.68
C PRO A 335 -17.21 -42.77 16.02
N HIS A 336 -17.97 -43.62 15.33
CA HIS A 336 -19.23 -43.32 14.65
C HIS A 336 -20.32 -42.73 15.55
N ALA A 337 -21.03 -41.73 15.04
CA ALA A 337 -22.38 -41.36 15.48
C ALA A 337 -23.31 -41.26 14.26
N GLN A 338 -24.48 -41.88 14.38
CA GLN A 338 -25.53 -42.06 13.36
C GLN A 338 -26.24 -40.75 12.97
N PRO A 339 -26.89 -40.68 11.78
CA PRO A 339 -27.62 -39.50 11.34
C PRO A 339 -29.06 -39.46 11.91
N MET A 340 -29.47 -38.31 12.46
CA MET A 340 -30.89 -37.99 12.64
C MET A 340 -31.36 -37.06 11.52
N ASN A 341 -32.35 -37.54 10.78
CA ASN A 341 -33.24 -36.75 9.94
C ASN A 341 -33.92 -35.64 10.74
N ARG A 342 -34.01 -34.43 10.18
CA ARG A 342 -35.16 -33.55 10.38
C ARG A 342 -35.34 -32.58 9.22
N ASP A 343 -36.39 -32.88 8.47
CA ASP A 343 -37.21 -32.00 7.64
C ASP A 343 -37.48 -30.65 8.33
N LEU A 344 -37.31 -29.53 7.62
CA LEU A 344 -38.07 -28.30 7.89
C LEU A 344 -38.19 -27.45 6.62
N THR A 345 -39.45 -27.21 6.29
CA THR A 345 -40.01 -26.45 5.18
C THR A 345 -39.85 -24.93 5.35
N SER A 346 -39.80 -24.23 4.22
CA SER A 346 -39.76 -22.75 4.06
C SER A 346 -41.03 -22.03 4.56
N PRO A 347 -41.08 -20.68 4.69
CA PRO A 347 -41.21 -19.84 3.50
C PRO A 347 -40.52 -18.46 3.50
N LYS A 348 -40.34 -18.02 2.26
CA LYS A 348 -39.98 -16.70 1.73
C LYS A 348 -40.71 -15.52 2.38
N THR A 349 -40.01 -14.40 2.54
CA THR A 349 -40.61 -13.06 2.35
C THR A 349 -39.65 -12.14 1.59
N SER A 350 -40.23 -11.49 0.61
CA SER A 350 -39.68 -10.55 -0.36
C SER A 350 -39.92 -9.11 0.10
N PHE A 351 -38.94 -8.22 -0.05
CA PHE A 351 -39.20 -6.78 -0.14
C PHE A 351 -38.27 -6.15 -1.19
N VAL A 352 -38.89 -5.47 -2.15
CA VAL A 352 -38.32 -4.64 -3.22
C VAL A 352 -38.81 -3.20 -2.97
N PRO A 353 -38.05 -2.15 -3.36
CA PRO A 353 -37.99 -0.88 -2.65
C PRO A 353 -38.95 0.17 -3.21
N GLN A 354 -39.21 1.22 -2.43
CA GLN A 354 -39.87 2.44 -2.89
C GLN A 354 -38.89 3.60 -3.08
N SER A 355 -39.03 4.19 -4.25
CA SER A 355 -38.42 5.40 -4.80
C SER A 355 -38.93 6.68 -4.15
N ALA A 356 -38.07 7.71 -4.07
CA ALA A 356 -38.49 9.11 -4.18
C ALA A 356 -37.36 10.00 -4.76
N THR A 357 -37.63 10.48 -5.98
CA THR A 357 -37.21 11.75 -6.61
C THR A 357 -37.48 12.95 -5.66
N GLN A 358 -36.91 14.16 -5.71
CA GLN A 358 -36.25 14.96 -6.75
C GLN A 358 -35.77 16.30 -6.11
N THR A 359 -34.92 17.03 -6.85
CA THR A 359 -34.78 18.50 -6.95
C THR A 359 -33.70 19.31 -6.19
N ASN A 360 -32.84 19.89 -7.05
CA ASN A 360 -32.39 21.29 -7.13
C ASN A 360 -31.32 21.83 -6.17
N GLY A 361 -30.06 21.71 -6.62
CA GLY A 361 -29.27 22.79 -7.23
C GLY A 361 -29.00 24.05 -6.41
N HIS A 362 -27.72 24.40 -6.24
CA HIS A 362 -27.19 25.77 -6.31
C HIS A 362 -25.69 25.72 -6.62
N ALA A 363 -25.27 26.49 -7.63
CA ALA A 363 -23.89 26.74 -7.99
C ALA A 363 -23.37 27.98 -7.23
N ALA A 364 -22.13 27.96 -6.74
CA ALA A 364 -21.37 29.16 -6.47
C ALA A 364 -19.87 28.89 -6.56
N ASN A 365 -19.22 29.67 -7.42
CA ASN A 365 -17.77 29.79 -7.57
C ASN A 365 -17.11 30.33 -6.29
N GLY A 366 -15.86 29.92 -6.03
CA GLY A 366 -15.05 30.48 -4.95
C GLY A 366 -13.64 29.88 -4.88
N THR A 367 -12.76 30.44 -5.70
CA THR A 367 -11.29 30.42 -5.71
C THR A 367 -10.55 30.13 -4.39
N THR A 368 -9.68 29.11 -4.45
CA THR A 368 -8.26 29.04 -4.01
C THR A 368 -7.81 29.65 -2.68
N ALA A 369 -7.33 28.80 -1.77
CA ALA A 369 -5.95 28.85 -1.21
C ALA A 369 -5.73 27.65 -0.26
N ASN A 370 -5.24 26.53 -0.79
CA ASN A 370 -4.80 25.38 0.01
C ASN A 370 -3.35 25.58 0.46
N GLY A 371 -3.14 25.76 1.76
CA GLY A 371 -1.84 25.63 2.42
C GLY A 371 -1.82 24.39 3.29
N HIS A 372 -1.75 23.20 2.68
CA HIS A 372 -1.54 21.95 3.41
C HIS A 372 -0.04 21.66 3.52
N VAL A 373 0.50 21.82 4.73
CA VAL A 373 1.81 21.32 5.11
C VAL A 373 1.64 19.89 5.61
N ASN A 374 1.97 18.90 4.78
CA ASN A 374 2.15 17.51 5.19
C ASN A 374 3.25 16.89 4.35
N GLY A 375 4.29 16.36 5.00
CA GLY A 375 5.29 15.49 4.36
C GLY A 375 6.76 15.82 4.64
N HIS A 376 7.14 16.07 5.90
CA HIS A 376 8.55 16.10 6.29
C HIS A 376 8.97 14.75 6.90
N SER A 377 9.27 13.77 6.05
CA SER A 377 10.12 12.64 6.47
C SER A 377 10.92 11.98 5.35
N ASN A 378 10.63 12.22 4.06
CA ASN A 378 11.42 11.68 2.94
C ASN A 378 12.38 12.68 2.27
N GLY A 379 12.63 13.84 2.91
CA GLY A 379 13.46 14.92 2.35
C GLY A 379 14.91 14.99 2.84
N LEU A 380 15.33 14.18 3.81
CA LEU A 380 16.57 14.43 4.57
C LEU A 380 17.83 13.78 4.01
N ALA A 381 17.71 12.91 3.00
CA ALA A 381 18.85 12.11 2.52
C ALA A 381 19.78 12.81 1.50
N ASN A 382 19.38 13.95 0.92
CA ASN A 382 20.11 14.58 -0.21
C ASN A 382 20.91 15.85 0.14
N GLY A 383 21.06 16.19 1.42
CA GLY A 383 21.63 17.48 1.84
C GLY A 383 23.09 17.51 2.26
N PHE A 384 23.73 16.37 2.55
CA PHE A 384 25.08 16.37 3.13
C PHE A 384 26.14 16.39 2.02
N ALA A 385 27.02 17.39 2.06
CA ALA A 385 28.19 17.48 1.19
C ALA A 385 29.03 16.19 1.28
N LYS A 386 29.75 15.81 0.22
CA LYS A 386 30.60 14.61 0.20
C LYS A 386 31.64 14.66 1.33
N GLY A 387 31.39 13.93 2.43
CA GLY A 387 32.27 13.80 3.60
C GLY A 387 31.48 13.56 4.89
N LYS A 388 32.07 12.90 5.88
CA LYS A 388 31.48 12.76 7.23
C LYS A 388 31.58 14.10 7.97
N LEU A 389 30.62 14.39 8.84
CA LEU A 389 30.64 15.58 9.68
C LEU A 389 31.69 15.43 10.80
N PRO A 390 32.51 16.46 11.08
CA PRO A 390 33.61 16.41 12.04
C PRO A 390 33.14 16.59 13.49
N TYR A 391 32.04 15.93 13.85
CA TYR A 391 31.41 16.01 15.17
C TYR A 391 31.50 14.67 15.89
N LYS A 392 31.67 14.74 17.22
CA LYS A 392 31.64 13.58 18.09
C LYS A 392 30.23 13.38 18.64
N VAL A 393 29.58 12.30 18.19
CA VAL A 393 28.23 11.95 18.59
C VAL A 393 28.23 10.79 19.58
N TYR A 394 27.40 10.91 20.62
CA TYR A 394 27.21 9.87 21.62
C TYR A 394 25.78 9.33 21.58
N ALA A 395 25.63 8.02 21.75
CA ALA A 395 24.35 7.33 21.83
C ALA A 395 24.34 6.40 23.06
N PRO A 396 24.09 6.93 24.28
CA PRO A 396 24.13 6.15 25.52
C PRO A 396 22.95 5.17 25.66
N ASP A 397 21.87 5.39 24.92
CA ASP A 397 20.76 4.44 24.84
C ASP A 397 21.06 3.28 23.90
N ASN A 398 20.41 2.13 24.12
CA ASN A 398 20.44 1.03 23.16
C ASN A 398 19.54 1.37 21.94
N PHE A 399 20.15 1.74 20.81
CA PHE A 399 19.46 2.01 19.56
C PHE A 399 19.44 0.79 18.63
N HIS A 400 18.48 0.76 17.70
CA HIS A 400 18.50 -0.23 16.62
C HIS A 400 19.82 -0.10 15.81
N PRO A 401 20.47 -1.22 15.41
CA PRO A 401 21.75 -1.19 14.70
C PRO A 401 21.76 -0.27 13.47
N GLY A 402 20.68 -0.29 12.68
CA GLY A 402 20.55 0.57 11.49
C GLY A 402 20.62 2.08 11.78
N GLY A 403 20.25 2.53 12.99
CA GLY A 403 20.41 3.93 13.40
C GLY A 403 21.86 4.28 13.77
N ILE A 404 22.57 3.35 14.43
CA ILE A 404 24.00 3.52 14.75
C ILE A 404 24.85 3.47 13.49
N GLU A 405 24.55 2.56 12.55
CA GLU A 405 25.18 2.51 11.23
C GLU A 405 24.97 3.81 10.48
N ARG A 406 23.73 4.33 10.47
CA ARG A 406 23.42 5.61 9.85
C ARG A 406 24.19 6.77 10.51
N ALA A 407 24.31 6.79 11.84
CA ALA A 407 25.14 7.78 12.52
C ALA A 407 26.62 7.66 12.10
N ARG A 408 27.15 6.44 11.99
CA ARG A 408 28.54 6.20 11.54
C ARG A 408 28.79 6.58 10.09
N GLU A 409 27.77 6.57 9.23
CA GLU A 409 27.85 7.12 7.87
C GLU A 409 27.93 8.64 7.87
N LEU A 410 27.25 9.30 8.81
CA LEU A 410 27.09 10.77 8.85
C LEU A 410 28.17 11.49 9.65
N PHE A 411 28.73 10.86 10.70
CA PHE A 411 29.67 11.49 11.64
C PHE A 411 31.02 10.77 11.68
N GLU A 412 32.10 11.54 11.82
CA GLU A 412 33.46 10.98 11.94
C GLU A 412 33.62 10.10 13.18
N THR A 413 33.04 10.52 14.31
CA THR A 413 33.13 9.78 15.58
C THR A 413 31.75 9.53 16.15
N VAL A 414 31.43 8.26 16.36
CA VAL A 414 30.21 7.80 17.05
C VAL A 414 30.60 6.86 18.18
N VAL A 415 30.21 7.20 19.41
CA VAL A 415 30.37 6.35 20.60
C VAL A 415 28.99 5.88 21.01
N ALA A 416 28.69 4.60 20.77
CA ALA A 416 27.38 4.00 21.00
C ALA A 416 27.38 3.13 22.26
N MET A 417 26.18 2.77 22.72
CA MET A 417 26.01 1.84 23.84
C MET A 417 26.77 0.52 23.56
N GLY A 418 27.67 0.15 24.48
CA GLY A 418 28.60 -0.97 24.32
C GLY A 418 30.04 -0.55 24.02
N ASP A 419 30.27 0.70 23.59
CA ASP A 419 31.61 1.26 23.42
C ASP A 419 32.13 1.82 24.77
N ASP A 420 33.45 1.72 25.00
CA ASP A 420 34.09 2.26 26.20
C ASP A 420 33.89 3.78 26.32
N GLY A 421 33.49 4.24 27.51
CA GLY A 421 33.31 5.67 27.79
C GLY A 421 32.04 6.29 27.19
N VAL A 422 31.03 5.50 26.79
CA VAL A 422 29.74 6.05 26.28
C VAL A 422 29.05 7.00 27.27
N HIS A 423 29.28 6.83 28.57
CA HIS A 423 28.74 7.70 29.61
C HIS A 423 29.56 8.97 29.86
N ASP A 424 30.73 9.11 29.23
CA ASP A 424 31.59 10.31 29.28
C ASP A 424 31.15 11.37 28.25
N TRP A 425 29.94 11.22 27.70
CA TRP A 425 29.36 12.18 26.76
C TRP A 425 29.34 13.62 27.29
N PRO A 426 29.12 13.93 28.60
CA PRO A 426 29.12 15.32 29.05
C PRO A 426 30.48 15.99 28.83
N GLN A 427 31.61 15.29 28.93
CA GLN A 427 32.92 15.92 28.72
C GLN A 427 33.29 16.09 27.23
N HIS A 428 32.60 15.39 26.32
CA HIS A 428 33.16 15.10 25.00
C HIS A 428 32.20 15.24 23.81
N ALA A 429 30.89 15.18 24.00
CA ALA A 429 29.92 15.14 22.92
C ALA A 429 29.70 16.53 22.28
N ASP A 430 29.67 16.58 20.95
CA ASP A 430 29.09 17.69 20.18
C ASP A 430 27.58 17.48 19.96
N GLY A 431 27.17 16.21 19.85
CA GLY A 431 25.76 15.82 19.67
C GLY A 431 25.40 14.56 20.46
N LEU A 432 24.15 14.48 20.92
CA LEU A 432 23.64 13.36 21.69
C LEU A 432 22.41 12.74 21.02
N MET A 433 22.43 11.44 20.79
CA MET A 433 21.25 10.65 20.44
C MET A 433 20.65 10.09 21.74
N SER A 434 19.40 10.43 22.05
CA SER A 434 18.71 10.03 23.29
C SER A 434 17.42 9.26 22.99
N ARG A 435 17.03 8.33 23.87
CA ARG A 435 15.79 7.54 23.74
C ARG A 435 15.02 7.37 25.05
N ALA A 436 15.55 6.66 26.03
CA ALA A 436 14.83 6.27 27.24
C ALA A 436 15.59 6.62 28.53
N ILE A 437 16.92 6.64 28.48
CA ILE A 437 17.76 7.03 29.61
C ILE A 437 17.48 8.50 29.97
N PRO A 438 17.16 8.81 31.25
CA PRO A 438 17.01 10.18 31.71
C PRO A 438 18.30 10.99 31.54
N ILE A 439 18.17 12.18 30.96
CA ILE A 439 19.26 13.14 30.79
C ILE A 439 18.98 14.34 31.70
N THR A 440 19.76 14.46 32.77
CA THR A 440 19.51 15.45 33.84
C THR A 440 20.07 16.83 33.48
N GLY A 441 19.49 17.88 34.06
CA GLY A 441 19.99 19.24 33.88
C GLY A 441 21.45 19.42 34.31
N ASP A 442 21.93 18.68 35.31
CA ASP A 442 23.34 18.75 35.74
C ASP A 442 24.29 18.15 34.71
N GLN A 443 23.89 17.05 34.06
CA GLN A 443 24.66 16.50 32.94
C GLN A 443 24.72 17.49 31.77
N ILE A 444 23.58 18.09 31.41
CA ILE A 444 23.48 19.10 30.35
C ILE A 444 24.36 20.32 30.68
N ARG A 445 24.27 20.87 31.90
CA ARG A 445 25.05 22.04 32.33
C ARG A 445 26.55 21.76 32.36
N SER A 446 26.95 20.53 32.66
CA SER A 446 28.37 20.12 32.61
C SER A 446 28.89 19.92 31.17
N ALA A 447 27.99 19.84 30.18
CA ALA A 447 28.32 19.47 28.81
C ALA A 447 28.79 20.64 27.94
N SER A 448 29.99 21.17 28.23
CA SER A 448 30.55 22.37 27.60
C SER A 448 30.70 22.35 26.07
N LYS A 449 30.65 21.18 25.43
CA LYS A 449 30.76 21.01 23.97
C LYS A 449 29.44 20.69 23.28
N LEU A 450 28.42 20.29 24.04
CA LEU A 450 27.18 19.77 23.48
C LEU A 450 26.42 20.91 22.79
N ARG A 451 26.01 20.66 21.54
CA ARG A 451 25.28 21.63 20.72
C ARG A 451 23.86 21.19 20.44
N ALA A 452 23.64 19.88 20.34
CA ALA A 452 22.35 19.34 19.94
C ALA A 452 22.03 17.99 20.59
N ILE A 453 20.76 17.80 20.94
CA ILE A 453 20.21 16.52 21.39
C ILE A 453 19.09 16.11 20.42
N SER A 454 19.20 14.91 19.86
CA SER A 454 18.16 14.33 19.01
C SER A 454 17.49 13.17 19.74
N LYS A 455 16.19 13.33 20.02
CA LYS A 455 15.40 12.42 20.83
C LYS A 455 14.57 11.49 19.95
N GLN A 456 14.72 10.18 20.14
CA GLN A 456 13.85 9.19 19.50
C GLN A 456 12.46 9.24 20.11
N GLY A 457 11.44 9.41 19.26
CA GLY A 457 10.04 9.54 19.65
C GLY A 457 9.56 10.98 19.77
N VAL A 458 8.36 11.16 20.32
CA VAL A 458 7.71 12.48 20.47
C VAL A 458 7.93 13.06 21.86
N GLY A 459 7.78 12.23 22.90
CA GLY A 459 7.88 12.66 24.30
C GLY A 459 9.30 13.01 24.71
N VAL A 460 9.40 14.10 25.47
CA VAL A 460 10.64 14.67 26.01
C VAL A 460 10.72 14.58 27.54
N ASP A 461 9.86 13.75 28.14
CA ASP A 461 9.70 13.60 29.60
C ASP A 461 11.00 13.17 30.32
N THR A 462 11.93 12.55 29.58
CA THR A 462 13.22 12.06 30.07
C THR A 462 14.36 13.07 29.91
N LEU A 463 14.07 14.29 29.43
CA LEU A 463 15.07 15.31 29.14
C LEU A 463 14.73 16.62 29.86
N ASP A 464 15.70 17.19 30.56
CA ASP A 464 15.55 18.52 31.16
C ASP A 464 15.62 19.61 30.07
N ILE A 465 14.44 19.94 29.51
CA ILE A 465 14.29 20.91 28.43
C ILE A 465 14.65 22.34 28.87
N ASP A 466 14.39 22.69 30.13
CA ASP A 466 14.72 24.01 30.66
C ASP A 466 16.25 24.19 30.76
N ALA A 467 16.97 23.17 31.26
CA ALA A 467 18.42 23.18 31.27
C ALA A 467 19.02 23.22 29.85
N ALA A 468 18.45 22.47 28.90
CA ALA A 468 18.90 22.51 27.50
C ALA A 468 18.76 23.93 26.91
N LYS A 469 17.64 24.59 27.18
CA LYS A 469 17.38 25.97 26.75
C LYS A 469 18.32 26.98 27.40
N GLU A 470 18.56 26.87 28.72
CA GLU A 470 19.51 27.71 29.46
C GLU A 470 20.93 27.62 28.89
N CYS A 471 21.35 26.42 28.50
CA CYS A 471 22.67 26.16 27.92
C CYS A 471 22.75 26.42 26.41
N GLY A 472 21.66 26.82 25.75
CA GLY A 472 21.63 27.07 24.30
C GLY A 472 21.75 25.81 23.44
N ILE A 473 21.38 24.65 23.98
CA ILE A 473 21.43 23.36 23.29
C ILE A 473 20.14 23.15 22.51
N THR A 474 20.27 22.89 21.21
CA THR A 474 19.11 22.63 20.34
C THR A 474 18.58 21.23 20.58
N VAL A 475 17.28 21.10 20.87
CA VAL A 475 16.64 19.78 21.04
C VAL A 475 15.71 19.51 19.88
N VAL A 476 15.85 18.36 19.24
CA VAL A 476 14.98 17.89 18.16
C VAL A 476 14.40 16.51 18.45
N ASN A 477 13.27 16.19 17.84
CA ASN A 477 12.60 14.89 18.01
C ASN A 477 12.10 14.31 16.67
N THR A 478 11.43 13.15 16.70
CA THR A 478 10.97 12.44 15.49
C THR A 478 9.44 12.27 15.46
N PRO A 479 8.66 13.33 15.19
CA PRO A 479 7.21 13.26 15.27
C PRO A 479 6.59 12.48 14.11
N GLY A 480 5.53 11.71 14.42
CA GLY A 480 4.71 11.03 13.41
C GLY A 480 5.24 9.69 12.89
N ILE A 481 6.54 9.39 13.05
CA ILE A 481 7.13 8.12 12.56
C ILE A 481 6.47 6.89 13.20
N ASN A 482 6.11 6.97 14.48
CA ASN A 482 5.49 5.87 15.23
C ASN A 482 3.95 5.88 15.16
N ALA A 483 3.33 6.79 14.42
CA ALA A 483 1.88 7.02 14.52
C ALA A 483 1.05 5.78 14.16
N SER A 484 1.41 5.09 13.08
CA SER A 484 0.71 3.87 12.65
C SER A 484 0.87 2.72 13.64
N ALA A 485 2.09 2.48 14.14
CA ALA A 485 2.33 1.39 15.09
C ALA A 485 1.57 1.57 16.41
N VAL A 486 1.52 2.80 16.94
CA VAL A 486 0.72 3.10 18.14
C VAL A 486 -0.77 2.90 17.85
N ALA A 487 -1.25 3.34 16.68
CA ALA A 487 -2.64 3.18 16.28
C ALA A 487 -3.06 1.71 16.13
N GLU A 488 -2.20 0.89 15.52
CA GLU A 488 -2.39 -0.56 15.38
C GLU A 488 -2.47 -1.24 16.75
N LEU A 489 -1.57 -0.90 17.67
CA LEU A 489 -1.60 -1.43 19.03
C LEU A 489 -2.89 -1.04 19.76
N VAL A 490 -3.28 0.24 19.72
CA VAL A 490 -4.52 0.73 20.34
C VAL A 490 -5.74 0.01 19.80
N TYR A 491 -5.85 -0.12 18.48
CA TYR A 491 -6.95 -0.84 17.84
C TYR A 491 -6.96 -2.32 18.23
N GLY A 492 -5.80 -2.99 18.20
CA GLY A 492 -5.65 -4.38 18.62
C GLY A 492 -6.01 -4.62 20.08
N MET A 493 -5.62 -3.72 20.98
CA MET A 493 -5.98 -3.76 22.39
C MET A 493 -7.49 -3.59 22.60
N VAL A 494 -8.14 -2.67 21.87
CA VAL A 494 -9.59 -2.49 21.94
C VAL A 494 -10.33 -3.74 21.43
N ILE A 495 -9.88 -4.34 20.33
CA ILE A 495 -10.42 -5.63 19.85
C ILE A 495 -10.24 -6.71 20.92
N SER A 496 -9.04 -6.84 21.47
CA SER A 496 -8.72 -7.81 22.52
C SER A 496 -9.63 -7.66 23.73
N LEU A 497 -9.83 -6.43 24.18
CA LEU A 497 -10.70 -6.10 25.30
C LEU A 497 -12.17 -6.40 24.98
N LYS A 498 -12.71 -5.88 23.88
CA LYS A 498 -14.12 -6.02 23.51
C LYS A 498 -14.49 -7.46 23.20
N ARG A 499 -13.55 -8.26 22.68
CA ARG A 499 -13.72 -9.69 22.37
C ARG A 499 -13.19 -10.62 23.47
N ARG A 500 -12.68 -10.08 24.58
CA ARG A 500 -12.15 -10.82 25.74
C ARG A 500 -11.04 -11.81 25.38
N ILE A 501 -10.20 -11.47 24.39
CA ILE A 501 -9.18 -12.37 23.83
C ILE A 501 -8.14 -12.71 24.89
N THR A 502 -7.51 -11.71 25.52
CA THR A 502 -6.48 -11.92 26.55
C THR A 502 -7.01 -12.62 27.80
N GLU A 503 -8.24 -12.30 28.21
CA GLU A 503 -8.89 -12.99 29.33
C GLU A 503 -9.11 -14.48 29.01
N ALA A 504 -9.66 -14.78 27.84
CA ALA A 504 -9.92 -16.15 27.41
C ALA A 504 -8.61 -16.94 27.26
N ASP A 505 -7.59 -16.37 26.63
CA ASP A 505 -6.26 -17.00 26.50
C ASP A 505 -5.67 -17.35 27.88
N ARG A 506 -5.66 -16.39 28.82
CA ARG A 506 -5.14 -16.62 30.18
C ARG A 506 -5.87 -17.76 30.90
N ARG A 507 -7.20 -17.79 30.83
CA ARG A 507 -8.04 -18.82 31.47
C ARG A 507 -7.85 -20.19 30.83
N MET A 508 -7.76 -20.25 29.51
CA MET A 508 -7.48 -21.51 28.80
C MET A 508 -6.09 -22.05 29.16
N ARG A 509 -5.07 -21.18 29.25
CA ARG A 509 -3.72 -21.58 29.66
C ARG A 509 -3.62 -22.04 31.10
N SER A 510 -4.49 -21.57 32.00
CA SER A 510 -4.59 -22.11 33.36
C SER A 510 -5.29 -23.48 33.45
N GLY A 511 -5.67 -24.06 32.30
CA GLY A 511 -6.34 -25.36 32.24
C GLY A 511 -7.86 -25.29 32.35
N GLU A 512 -8.45 -24.09 32.34
CA GLU A 512 -9.90 -23.94 32.35
C GLU A 512 -10.49 -24.30 30.99
N GLN A 513 -11.54 -25.14 30.99
CA GLN A 513 -12.30 -25.44 29.77
C GLN A 513 -13.37 -24.37 29.54
N LEU A 514 -13.14 -23.50 28.55
CA LEU A 514 -14.06 -22.43 28.20
C LEU A 514 -15.07 -22.85 27.13
N ILE A 515 -16.31 -22.38 27.28
CA ILE A 515 -17.37 -22.52 26.28
C ILE A 515 -17.62 -21.14 25.67
N ALA A 516 -17.57 -21.03 24.35
CA ALA A 516 -17.66 -19.75 23.64
C ALA A 516 -18.87 -18.89 24.06
N THR A 517 -20.03 -19.53 24.28
CA THR A 517 -21.27 -18.85 24.71
C THR A 517 -21.20 -18.26 26.12
N LYS A 518 -20.25 -18.69 26.96
CA LYS A 518 -19.99 -18.13 28.30
C LYS A 518 -18.91 -17.04 28.29
N CYS A 519 -18.25 -16.83 27.14
CA CYS A 519 -17.21 -15.82 26.94
C CYS A 519 -17.65 -14.76 25.92
N MET A 520 -18.95 -14.45 25.86
CA MET A 520 -19.46 -13.46 24.92
C MET A 520 -18.80 -12.09 25.16
N GLY A 521 -18.23 -11.55 24.09
CA GLY A 521 -17.79 -10.17 23.98
C GLY A 521 -18.74 -9.37 23.08
N SER A 522 -18.33 -8.16 22.72
CA SER A 522 -19.05 -7.27 21.81
C SER A 522 -18.21 -6.91 20.59
N GLY A 523 -18.86 -6.75 19.43
CA GLY A 523 -18.22 -6.23 18.21
C GLY A 523 -18.12 -4.71 18.22
N LEU A 524 -17.31 -4.18 17.29
CA LEU A 524 -17.12 -2.74 17.10
C LEU A 524 -18.04 -2.13 16.03
N SER A 525 -18.63 -2.93 15.14
CA SER A 525 -19.48 -2.42 14.06
C SER A 525 -20.61 -1.53 14.57
N GLY A 526 -20.71 -0.33 14.00
CA GLY A 526 -21.69 0.69 14.34
C GLY A 526 -21.54 1.30 15.74
N LYS A 527 -20.43 1.04 16.46
CA LYS A 527 -20.15 1.66 17.76
C LYS A 527 -19.59 3.07 17.60
N THR A 528 -19.79 3.89 18.62
CA THR A 528 -19.25 5.25 18.67
C THR A 528 -17.91 5.27 19.39
N VAL A 529 -16.90 5.86 18.75
CA VAL A 529 -15.54 5.99 19.29
C VAL A 529 -15.23 7.47 19.50
N GLY A 530 -14.93 7.83 20.74
CA GLY A 530 -14.42 9.14 21.13
C GLY A 530 -12.91 9.19 20.98
N ILE A 531 -12.38 10.10 20.15
CA ILE A 531 -10.95 10.33 19.98
C ILE A 531 -10.58 11.64 20.70
N VAL A 532 -9.80 11.52 21.77
CA VAL A 532 -9.28 12.66 22.54
C VAL A 532 -7.84 12.93 22.11
N GLY A 533 -7.61 14.07 21.46
CA GLY A 533 -6.36 14.40 20.79
C GLY A 533 -6.33 13.80 19.38
N MET A 534 -6.43 14.63 18.35
CA MET A 534 -6.47 14.16 16.96
C MET A 534 -5.32 14.74 16.14
N GLY A 535 -4.12 14.60 16.71
CA GLY A 535 -2.83 14.73 16.02
C GLY A 535 -2.49 13.47 15.20
N ASN A 536 -1.20 13.24 14.95
CA ASN A 536 -0.75 12.15 14.06
C ASN A 536 -1.26 10.76 14.48
N ILE A 537 -1.13 10.40 15.77
CA ILE A 537 -1.60 9.11 16.30
C ILE A 537 -3.13 9.05 16.28
N GLY A 538 -3.81 10.05 16.84
CA GLY A 538 -5.27 10.07 16.90
C GLY A 538 -5.93 9.97 15.51
N LYS A 539 -5.36 10.62 14.49
CA LYS A 539 -5.80 10.47 13.09
C LYS A 539 -5.61 9.05 12.55
N ALA A 540 -4.46 8.43 12.81
CA ALA A 540 -4.20 7.06 12.39
C ALA A 540 -5.17 6.08 13.07
N THR A 541 -5.40 6.26 14.38
CA THR A 541 -6.38 5.46 15.14
C THR A 541 -7.81 5.67 14.64
N ALA A 542 -8.21 6.92 14.40
CA ALA A 542 -9.52 7.26 13.80
C ALA A 542 -9.75 6.55 12.46
N ARG A 543 -8.74 6.54 11.59
CA ARG A 543 -8.80 5.82 10.29
C ARG A 543 -9.05 4.33 10.47
N LEU A 544 -8.36 3.68 11.41
CA LEU A 544 -8.56 2.25 11.67
C LEU A 544 -10.00 1.97 12.15
N PHE A 545 -10.53 2.74 13.10
CA PHE A 545 -11.90 2.55 13.57
C PHE A 545 -12.96 2.77 12.48
N LEU A 546 -12.76 3.75 11.60
CA LEU A 546 -13.64 3.99 10.45
C LEU A 546 -13.56 2.83 9.43
N LEU A 547 -12.36 2.52 8.97
CA LEU A 547 -12.18 1.68 7.79
C LEU A 547 -12.27 0.19 8.10
N ALA A 548 -11.76 -0.24 9.26
CA ALA A 548 -11.71 -1.66 9.62
C ALA A 548 -12.95 -2.12 10.40
N SER A 549 -13.69 -1.20 11.02
CA SER A 549 -14.82 -1.54 11.89
C SER A 549 -16.11 -0.76 11.63
N ASP A 550 -16.16 0.16 10.67
CA ASP A 550 -17.36 0.98 10.39
C ASP A 550 -17.94 1.63 11.66
N CYS A 551 -17.05 2.17 12.50
CA CYS A 551 -17.42 2.92 13.70
C CYS A 551 -17.85 4.36 13.35
N GLN A 552 -18.63 4.97 14.23
CA GLN A 552 -18.87 6.41 14.22
C GLN A 552 -17.80 7.10 15.06
N LEU A 553 -17.30 8.26 14.62
CA LEU A 553 -16.28 8.99 15.36
C LEU A 553 -16.84 10.29 15.95
N ILE A 554 -16.52 10.53 17.22
CA ILE A 554 -16.61 11.85 17.84
C ILE A 554 -15.19 12.24 18.25
N ALA A 555 -14.76 13.46 17.95
CA ALA A 555 -13.38 13.88 18.17
C ALA A 555 -13.27 15.23 18.87
N TYR A 556 -12.32 15.29 19.80
CA TYR A 556 -12.00 16.47 20.58
C TYR A 556 -10.50 16.78 20.49
N ASP A 557 -10.17 17.99 20.06
CA ASP A 557 -8.83 18.57 20.15
C ASP A 557 -8.96 20.10 20.18
N PRO A 558 -8.55 20.76 21.28
CA PRO A 558 -8.71 22.20 21.43
C PRO A 558 -7.66 23.00 20.63
N PHE A 559 -6.62 22.37 20.11
CA PHE A 559 -5.52 23.04 19.41
C PHE A 559 -5.58 22.89 17.89
N ALA A 560 -6.31 21.89 17.38
CA ALA A 560 -6.41 21.66 15.95
C ALA A 560 -7.24 22.76 15.24
N PRO A 561 -6.81 23.27 14.06
CA PRO A 561 -7.64 24.12 13.21
C PRO A 561 -8.97 23.44 12.80
N LYS A 562 -10.00 24.22 12.47
CA LYS A 562 -11.35 23.69 12.15
C LYS A 562 -11.36 22.64 11.04
N ASP A 563 -10.51 22.80 10.05
CA ASP A 563 -10.37 21.99 8.85
C ASP A 563 -9.28 20.90 8.95
N ALA A 564 -8.64 20.75 10.11
CA ALA A 564 -7.48 19.86 10.30
C ALA A 564 -7.75 18.37 9.96
N TRP A 565 -9.01 17.97 9.92
CA TRP A 565 -9.48 16.58 9.78
C TRP A 565 -10.53 16.41 8.68
N ALA A 566 -10.57 17.32 7.70
CA ALA A 566 -11.56 17.31 6.63
C ALA A 566 -11.54 16.03 5.77
N ASP A 567 -10.44 15.27 5.82
CA ASP A 567 -10.25 13.99 5.14
C ASP A 567 -10.93 12.79 5.85
N LEU A 568 -11.47 12.98 7.06
CA LEU A 568 -12.09 11.93 7.87
C LEU A 568 -13.54 12.25 8.20
N LYS A 569 -14.42 11.25 8.12
CA LYS A 569 -15.80 11.38 8.60
C LYS A 569 -15.82 11.32 10.13
N HIS A 570 -16.21 12.42 10.77
CA HIS A 570 -16.28 12.52 12.24
C HIS A 570 -17.25 13.63 12.66
N THR A 571 -17.72 13.57 13.90
CA THR A 571 -18.34 14.69 14.60
C THR A 571 -17.28 15.36 15.46
N ARG A 572 -17.07 16.66 15.30
CA ARG A 572 -16.15 17.42 16.15
C ARG A 572 -16.89 18.09 17.29
N VAL A 573 -16.39 17.94 18.52
CA VAL A 573 -16.90 18.63 19.71
C VAL A 573 -15.96 19.74 20.18
N ALA A 574 -16.52 20.76 20.81
CA ALA A 574 -15.77 21.90 21.35
C ALA A 574 -15.34 21.68 22.81
N ASP A 575 -16.06 20.85 23.55
CA ASP A 575 -15.74 20.40 24.90
C ASP A 575 -15.62 18.88 24.94
N LEU A 576 -14.76 18.35 25.81
CA LEU A 576 -14.61 16.90 26.03
C LEU A 576 -15.92 16.29 26.56
N ASN A 577 -16.62 16.99 27.45
CA ASN A 577 -17.83 16.48 28.09
C ASN A 577 -18.97 16.24 27.10
N ASP A 578 -19.00 16.98 25.99
CA ASP A 578 -20.03 16.89 24.95
C ASP A 578 -20.06 15.53 24.24
N MET A 579 -19.06 14.66 24.42
CA MET A 579 -19.03 13.34 23.80
C MET A 579 -19.13 12.16 24.76
N LEU A 580 -18.89 12.36 26.07
CA LEU A 580 -18.68 11.24 27.01
C LEU A 580 -19.90 10.33 27.11
N ALA A 581 -21.12 10.89 27.10
CA ALA A 581 -22.36 10.14 27.21
C ALA A 581 -22.63 9.21 26.01
N ASP A 582 -22.05 9.51 24.84
CA ASP A 582 -22.37 8.86 23.57
C ASP A 582 -21.31 7.84 23.12
N VAL A 583 -20.15 7.79 23.78
CA VAL A 583 -19.02 6.94 23.36
C VAL A 583 -19.08 5.54 23.96
N ASP A 584 -18.91 4.53 23.10
CA ASP A 584 -18.73 3.14 23.50
C ASP A 584 -17.25 2.80 23.76
N VAL A 585 -16.34 3.54 23.11
CA VAL A 585 -14.87 3.45 23.27
C VAL A 585 -14.33 4.87 23.37
N LEU A 586 -13.61 5.19 24.46
CA LEU A 586 -12.89 6.45 24.61
C LEU A 586 -11.38 6.20 24.43
N SER A 587 -10.78 6.78 23.39
CA SER A 587 -9.38 6.59 23.02
C SER A 587 -8.57 7.86 23.21
N LEU A 588 -7.49 7.77 23.99
CA LEU A 588 -6.68 8.91 24.42
C LEU A 588 -5.34 8.97 23.68
N HIS A 589 -5.06 10.13 23.06
CA HIS A 589 -3.90 10.41 22.21
C HIS A 589 -3.28 11.78 22.54
N LEU A 590 -3.08 12.06 23.83
CA LEU A 590 -2.63 13.35 24.35
C LEU A 590 -1.25 13.27 25.01
N PRO A 591 -0.45 14.34 24.99
CA PRO A 591 0.70 14.43 25.89
C PRO A 591 0.23 14.57 27.35
N LEU A 592 1.08 14.14 28.29
CA LEU A 592 0.88 14.42 29.71
C LEU A 592 1.39 15.82 30.03
N THR A 593 0.50 16.65 30.57
CA THR A 593 0.76 18.05 30.95
C THR A 593 0.03 18.32 32.26
N PRO A 594 0.31 19.44 32.96
CA PRO A 594 -0.49 19.83 34.12
C PRO A 594 -2.00 19.94 33.83
N LYS A 595 -2.39 20.25 32.59
CA LYS A 595 -3.81 20.36 32.19
C LYS A 595 -4.46 19.04 31.80
N THR A 596 -3.66 18.04 31.41
CA THR A 596 -4.14 16.72 30.98
C THR A 596 -3.94 15.63 32.02
N ARG A 597 -3.27 15.94 33.14
CA ARG A 597 -3.16 15.05 34.29
C ARG A 597 -4.53 14.88 34.95
N GLY A 598 -4.96 13.64 35.12
CA GLY A 598 -6.28 13.30 35.64
C GLY A 598 -7.43 13.83 34.78
N LEU A 599 -7.20 14.02 33.47
CA LEU A 599 -8.24 14.52 32.55
C LEU A 599 -9.47 13.62 32.53
N ILE A 600 -9.26 12.30 32.65
CA ILE A 600 -10.33 11.33 32.83
C ILE A 600 -10.27 10.86 34.28
N SER A 601 -11.11 11.47 35.12
CA SER A 601 -11.27 11.13 36.54
C SER A 601 -12.66 10.57 36.79
N LYS A 602 -13.02 10.36 38.06
CA LYS A 602 -14.37 9.98 38.48
C LYS A 602 -15.47 10.81 37.82
N ALA A 603 -15.30 12.13 37.71
CA ALA A 603 -16.34 13.01 37.18
C ALA A 603 -16.62 12.73 35.69
N GLU A 604 -15.60 12.52 34.87
CA GLU A 604 -15.73 12.20 33.46
C GLU A 604 -16.24 10.76 33.28
N ILE A 605 -15.72 9.81 34.07
CA ILE A 605 -16.16 8.41 34.06
C ILE A 605 -17.65 8.30 34.42
N GLU A 606 -18.13 9.12 35.37
CA GLU A 606 -19.54 9.19 35.75
C GLU A 606 -20.44 9.77 34.66
N GLN A 607 -19.91 10.45 33.65
CA GLN A 607 -20.67 10.92 32.48
C GLN A 607 -20.69 9.88 31.35
N MET A 608 -19.74 8.95 31.32
CA MET A 608 -19.62 7.99 30.23
C MET A 608 -20.81 7.05 30.11
N ARG A 609 -21.00 6.38 28.98
CA ARG A 609 -22.01 5.31 28.90
C ARG A 609 -21.65 4.14 29.81
N THR A 610 -22.62 3.55 30.54
CA THR A 610 -22.37 2.32 31.31
C THR A 610 -21.97 1.21 30.36
N GLY A 611 -20.84 0.57 30.63
CA GLY A 611 -20.29 -0.49 29.79
C GLY A 611 -19.44 0.02 28.61
N ALA A 612 -19.12 1.31 28.56
CA ALA A 612 -18.07 1.84 27.69
C ALA A 612 -16.69 1.27 28.08
N VAL A 613 -15.72 1.40 27.19
CA VAL A 613 -14.32 1.04 27.46
C VAL A 613 -13.40 2.24 27.27
N ILE A 614 -12.30 2.28 28.02
CA ILE A 614 -11.28 3.33 27.94
C ILE A 614 -9.98 2.72 27.42
N VAL A 615 -9.32 3.36 26.46
CA VAL A 615 -7.99 2.98 25.99
C VAL A 615 -7.02 4.15 26.07
N ASN A 616 -5.87 3.92 26.72
CA ASN A 616 -4.79 4.87 26.85
C ASN A 616 -3.51 4.31 26.24
N GLY A 617 -3.24 4.72 25.00
CA GLY A 617 -1.98 4.45 24.29
C GLY A 617 -0.97 5.60 24.35
N SER A 618 -1.13 6.53 25.32
CA SER A 618 -0.38 7.78 25.38
C SER A 618 0.63 7.81 26.53
N ARG A 619 0.17 8.17 27.73
CA ARG A 619 0.98 8.37 28.94
C ARG A 619 0.15 8.02 30.17
N GLY A 620 0.82 7.46 31.18
CA GLY A 620 0.25 7.31 32.52
C GLY A 620 -0.20 8.65 33.11
N GLY A 621 -1.20 8.61 33.97
CA GLY A 621 -1.71 9.78 34.69
C GLY A 621 -2.58 10.74 33.88
N ILE A 622 -2.88 10.44 32.61
CA ILE A 622 -3.97 11.11 31.88
C ILE A 622 -5.33 10.62 32.39
N VAL A 623 -5.42 9.33 32.71
CA VAL A 623 -6.53 8.73 33.43
C VAL A 623 -6.12 8.59 34.89
N ASP A 624 -6.99 8.98 35.81
CA ASP A 624 -6.81 8.67 37.22
C ASP A 624 -7.01 7.16 37.43
N GLU A 625 -5.92 6.44 37.74
CA GLU A 625 -5.94 4.98 37.78
C GLU A 625 -6.71 4.42 38.98
N ALA A 626 -6.83 5.18 40.08
CA ALA A 626 -7.61 4.80 41.25
C ALA A 626 -9.11 4.89 40.94
N ASP A 627 -9.54 6.01 40.36
CA ASP A 627 -10.93 6.17 39.92
C ASP A 627 -11.31 5.15 38.82
N LEU A 628 -10.37 4.88 37.90
CA LEU A 628 -10.56 3.85 36.88
C LEU A 628 -10.72 2.45 37.50
N PHE A 629 -9.91 2.09 38.50
CA PHE A 629 -10.03 0.82 39.21
C PHE A 629 -11.42 0.65 39.84
N ASP A 630 -11.92 1.66 40.54
CA ASP A 630 -13.24 1.62 41.17
C ASP A 630 -14.38 1.52 40.13
N ALA A 631 -14.24 2.23 39.00
CA ALA A 631 -15.20 2.18 37.91
C ALA A 631 -15.24 0.83 37.19
N LEU A 632 -14.07 0.19 37.02
CA LEU A 632 -13.97 -1.15 36.44
C LEU A 632 -14.53 -2.22 37.38
N LYS A 633 -14.24 -2.10 38.68
CA LYS A 633 -14.71 -3.02 39.71
C LYS A 633 -16.23 -2.95 39.90
N SER A 634 -16.80 -1.75 39.83
CA SER A 634 -18.26 -1.52 39.90
C SER A 634 -18.99 -1.88 38.61
N GLY A 635 -18.27 -2.07 37.49
CA GLY A 635 -18.86 -2.35 36.17
C GLY A 635 -19.39 -1.10 35.47
N ARG A 636 -19.12 0.10 35.99
CA ARG A 636 -19.43 1.37 35.32
C ARG A 636 -18.74 1.44 33.96
N ILE A 637 -17.45 1.09 33.95
CA ILE A 637 -16.63 0.88 32.75
C ILE A 637 -16.50 -0.63 32.54
N ALA A 638 -16.80 -1.11 31.33
CA ALA A 638 -16.75 -2.54 31.03
C ALA A 638 -15.33 -3.09 31.01
N GLY A 639 -14.35 -2.25 30.68
CA GLY A 639 -12.95 -2.64 30.61
C GLY A 639 -12.03 -1.48 30.24
N ALA A 640 -10.74 -1.67 30.46
CA ALA A 640 -9.71 -0.71 30.08
C ALA A 640 -8.52 -1.38 29.40
N ALA A 641 -7.88 -0.66 28.47
CA ALA A 641 -6.62 -1.05 27.87
C ALA A 641 -5.57 0.06 28.06
N LEU A 642 -4.48 -0.25 28.75
CA LEU A 642 -3.45 0.73 29.12
C LEU A 642 -2.10 0.25 28.61
N ASP A 643 -1.54 0.99 27.66
CA ASP A 643 -0.16 0.78 27.21
C ASP A 643 0.83 1.63 28.02
N ALA A 644 0.37 2.72 28.65
CA ALA A 644 1.17 3.52 29.54
C ALA A 644 0.48 3.67 30.90
N LEU A 645 1.21 3.42 31.98
CA LEU A 645 0.73 3.53 33.36
C LEU A 645 1.47 4.66 34.12
N GLU A 646 0.91 5.15 35.22
CA GLU A 646 1.47 6.24 36.03
C GLU A 646 2.89 5.96 36.53
N HIS A 647 3.13 4.70 36.84
CA HIS A 647 4.43 4.21 37.27
C HIS A 647 4.97 3.17 36.29
N GLU A 648 6.11 3.51 35.68
CA GLU A 648 6.81 2.67 34.71
C GLU A 648 8.27 2.45 35.12
N PRO A 649 8.82 1.23 34.97
CA PRO A 649 8.16 0.03 34.47
C PRO A 649 7.14 -0.53 35.48
N ALA A 650 5.93 -0.81 35.00
CA ALA A 650 4.85 -1.29 35.84
C ALA A 650 5.15 -2.71 36.36
N SER A 651 4.92 -2.93 37.66
CA SER A 651 5.16 -4.22 38.31
C SER A 651 4.03 -4.59 39.25
N LYS A 652 3.84 -5.89 39.48
CA LYS A 652 2.83 -6.37 40.42
C LYS A 652 3.12 -5.91 41.86
N ASP A 653 4.38 -5.76 42.23
CA ASP A 653 4.77 -5.28 43.57
C ASP A 653 4.32 -3.82 43.79
N GLN A 654 4.38 -3.00 42.74
CA GLN A 654 3.95 -1.60 42.80
C GLN A 654 2.43 -1.43 42.70
N TYR A 655 1.77 -2.19 41.82
CA TYR A 655 0.32 -2.07 41.60
C TYR A 655 -0.53 -2.95 42.52
N GLY A 656 0.06 -3.97 43.18
CA GLY A 656 -0.61 -4.79 44.19
C GLY A 656 -1.98 -5.33 43.74
N GLU A 657 -3.01 -5.05 44.55
CA GLU A 657 -4.39 -5.49 44.34
C GLU A 657 -5.25 -4.55 43.46
N THR A 658 -4.62 -3.64 42.71
CA THR A 658 -5.33 -2.67 41.86
C THR A 658 -5.63 -3.25 40.46
N LEU A 659 -5.33 -2.51 39.38
CA LEU A 659 -5.60 -2.85 37.99
C LEU A 659 -5.03 -4.23 37.58
N TYR A 660 -3.93 -4.68 38.18
CA TYR A 660 -3.30 -5.98 37.92
C TYR A 660 -4.17 -7.19 38.27
N THR A 661 -5.18 -7.01 39.12
CA THR A 661 -6.08 -8.10 39.54
C THR A 661 -7.34 -8.20 38.70
N LEU A 662 -7.64 -7.18 37.89
CA LEU A 662 -8.91 -7.07 37.19
C LEU A 662 -8.88 -7.87 35.88
N PRO A 663 -9.86 -8.78 35.65
CA PRO A 663 -9.88 -9.62 34.45
C PRO A 663 -10.25 -8.84 33.18
N ASN A 664 -10.89 -7.67 33.33
CA ASN A 664 -11.33 -6.77 32.28
C ASN A 664 -10.34 -5.62 32.00
N VAL A 665 -9.06 -5.84 32.30
CA VAL A 665 -7.98 -4.90 31.98
C VAL A 665 -6.95 -5.59 31.07
N VAL A 666 -6.53 -4.87 30.03
CA VAL A 666 -5.38 -5.22 29.18
C VAL A 666 -4.26 -4.25 29.50
N LEU A 667 -3.10 -4.78 29.91
CA LEU A 667 -1.91 -4.01 30.22
C LEU A 667 -0.79 -4.43 29.28
N THR A 668 -0.06 -3.46 28.74
CA THR A 668 1.15 -3.68 27.95
C THR A 668 2.28 -2.78 28.48
N PRO A 669 3.56 -3.20 28.37
CA PRO A 669 4.69 -2.46 28.92
C PRO A 669 5.16 -1.35 27.95
N HIS A 670 4.28 -0.41 27.60
CA HIS A 670 4.60 0.75 26.73
C HIS A 670 5.14 0.34 25.36
N LEU A 671 4.40 -0.54 24.69
CA LEU A 671 4.76 -1.14 23.41
C LEU A 671 4.45 -0.28 22.18
N GLY A 672 3.76 0.86 22.32
CA GLY A 672 3.22 1.61 21.18
C GLY A 672 4.22 1.91 20.05
N ALA A 673 5.49 2.18 20.38
CA ALA A 673 6.55 2.40 19.40
C ALA A 673 7.53 1.22 19.25
N ALA A 674 7.31 0.11 19.98
CA ALA A 674 8.24 -1.00 20.14
C ALA A 674 8.11 -2.07 19.03
N THR A 675 8.01 -1.65 17.76
CA THR A 675 8.12 -2.54 16.60
C THR A 675 9.50 -2.43 15.96
N SER A 676 10.02 -3.51 15.38
CA SER A 676 11.35 -3.52 14.77
C SER A 676 11.49 -2.44 13.69
N GLU A 677 10.47 -2.31 12.84
CA GLU A 677 10.40 -1.36 11.73
C GLU A 677 10.44 0.08 12.24
N VAL A 678 9.64 0.41 13.26
CA VAL A 678 9.61 1.76 13.83
C VAL A 678 10.89 2.07 14.60
N GLN A 679 11.43 1.10 15.34
CA GLN A 679 12.71 1.28 16.06
C GLN A 679 13.85 1.56 15.08
N GLU A 680 13.92 0.86 13.96
CA GLU A 680 14.91 1.15 12.91
C GLU A 680 14.70 2.53 12.29
N LEU A 681 13.50 2.82 11.78
CA LEU A 681 13.20 4.07 11.08
C LEU A 681 13.43 5.29 11.96
N SER A 682 12.96 5.25 13.21
CA SER A 682 13.13 6.37 14.14
C SER A 682 14.57 6.51 14.63
N ALA A 683 15.33 5.43 14.82
CA ALA A 683 16.75 5.51 15.16
C ALA A 683 17.58 6.14 14.03
N ARG A 684 17.28 5.81 12.76
CA ARG A 684 17.90 6.46 11.59
C ARG A 684 17.53 7.95 11.53
N ALA A 685 16.25 8.27 11.72
CA ALA A 685 15.79 9.66 11.73
C ALA A 685 16.46 10.50 12.82
N VAL A 686 16.72 9.93 14.01
CA VAL A 686 17.45 10.61 15.09
C VAL A 686 18.86 11.03 14.63
N ALA A 687 19.60 10.12 13.98
CA ALA A 687 20.93 10.41 13.46
C ALA A 687 20.90 11.52 12.38
N GLU A 688 19.91 11.46 11.48
CA GLU A 688 19.74 12.43 10.40
C GLU A 688 19.34 13.82 10.91
N GLN A 689 18.39 13.89 11.85
CA GLN A 689 17.98 15.14 12.51
C GLN A 689 19.18 15.78 13.23
N LEU A 690 19.97 14.98 13.95
CA LEU A 690 21.16 15.47 14.63
C LEU A 690 22.19 16.04 13.64
N ALA A 691 22.37 15.39 12.49
CA ALA A 691 23.29 15.84 11.45
C ALA A 691 22.84 17.16 10.82
N LEU A 692 21.55 17.34 10.57
CA LEU A 692 20.98 18.61 10.07
C LEU A 692 21.27 19.76 11.04
N VAL A 693 20.96 19.56 12.33
CA VAL A 693 21.18 20.60 13.34
C VAL A 693 22.66 20.96 13.43
N LEU A 694 23.55 19.97 13.52
CA LEU A 694 24.99 20.21 13.66
C LEU A 694 25.62 20.81 12.39
N SER A 695 25.04 20.56 11.22
CA SER A 695 25.45 21.19 9.95
C SER A 695 24.96 22.63 9.77
N GLY A 696 24.12 23.14 10.68
CA GLY A 696 23.52 24.48 10.58
C GLY A 696 22.41 24.56 9.54
N ALA A 697 21.70 23.46 9.28
CA ALA A 697 20.53 23.47 8.39
C ALA A 697 19.45 24.46 8.89
N PRO A 698 18.60 25.00 8.00
CA PRO A 698 17.48 25.83 8.41
C PRO A 698 16.47 25.07 9.28
N GLU A 699 15.87 25.75 10.27
CA GLU A 699 14.89 25.15 11.20
C GLU A 699 13.69 24.50 10.50
N SER A 700 13.34 24.93 9.28
CA SER A 700 12.27 24.33 8.48
C SER A 700 12.55 22.87 8.08
N GLN A 701 13.76 22.35 8.30
CA GLN A 701 14.17 21.00 7.91
C GLN A 701 14.15 19.98 9.06
N PHE A 702 13.93 20.42 10.31
CA PHE A 702 13.92 19.53 11.47
C PHE A 702 12.86 19.92 12.52
N SER A 703 12.47 18.98 13.36
CA SER A 703 11.44 19.20 14.39
C SER A 703 12.08 19.74 15.67
N ARG A 704 12.18 21.07 15.78
CA ARG A 704 12.78 21.76 16.93
C ARG A 704 11.83 21.84 18.13
N ILE A 705 12.34 21.51 19.31
CA ILE A 705 11.67 21.64 20.61
C ILE A 705 12.15 22.90 21.35
N VAL A 706 13.47 23.09 21.48
CA VAL A 706 14.11 24.30 22.03
C VAL A 706 15.33 24.72 21.23
#